data_AF-A0A9V1DYQ4-F1
#
_entry.id   AF-A0A9V1DYQ4-F1
#
_cell.length_a   1.000
_cell.length_b   1.000
_cell.length_c   1.000
_cell.angle_alpha   90.00
_cell.angle_beta   90.00
_cell.angle_gamma   90.00
#
_symmetry.space_group_name_H-M   'P 1'
#
loop_
_entity.id
_entity.type
_entity.pdbx_description
1 polymer ?
#
loop_
_entity_poly.entity_id
_entity_poly.type
_entity_poly.pdbx_seq_one_letter_code
_entity_poly.pdbx_strand_id
1 'polypeptide(L)'
;MAAAAAGPGPGSGPGDSPEGPEAEAPERRRKAHGMLKLYYGLSEGEAAGRPSGSDPLDPTDLNGAHFDPEVYLDKLRRECPLAQLMDSETDMVRQIRALDSDMQTLVYENYNKFISATDTIRKMKNDFRKMEDEMDRLATNMAVITDFSARISATLQDRHERITKLAGVHALLRKLQFLFELPSRLTKCVELGAYGQAVRYQGRARAVLQQYQHLPSFRAIQDDCQVITARLAQQLRQRFREGGSGAPEQAECVELLLALGEPAEELCEEFLAHARGRLEAELRSLEAELGPSPPAPDVLEFTDRGGSGFVGGLCQVASAYQELFAAQGPAGAEKLAAFARELGGRYFALVERRLAQEQGGGDNSLLVRALDRFHRRLRAPGALLAAAGLAEAATEIVERVARERLGHHLQGLRSAFLGCLTDVRQALAAPRLAGKEGPGLAELLANVASSILSHIKASLAAVHLFTAKEVSFSNKPYFRGEFCSQGVREGLIVGFIRSMCQTAQSFCDSPGEKGGATPPALLLLLSRLCLDYETATISYILTLTDEQFLVQDQSPVTPVSTLCAEARETARRLLTHYVKVQGLVISQMLRKSVETRDWLSTLEPRNVRAVMKRVVEDTTAIDVQVGLLYEEGVRKAQSSDSSKRTFSVYSSSRQQGRYAPSYTPSAPMDTNLLSNIQKLFSERIDVFSPVEFNKVSVLTGIIKISLKTLLECVRLRTFGRFGLQQVQVDCHFLQLYLWRFVADEELVHLLLDEVVASAALRCPDPVPMEPSVVEVICERG
;
A
#
# COMPACT_ATOMS: atom_id res chain seq x y z
N MET A 1 -71.91 43.39 18.95
CA MET A 1 -73.15 42.67 18.60
C MET A 1 -73.03 42.20 17.17
N ALA A 2 -72.81 40.90 16.95
CA ALA A 2 -72.79 40.29 15.63
C ALA A 2 -73.40 38.89 15.74
N ALA A 3 -74.49 38.67 15.02
CA ALA A 3 -75.12 37.37 14.74
C ALA A 3 -75.31 37.34 13.21
N ALA A 4 -74.71 36.36 12.53
CA ALA A 4 -75.38 35.22 11.86
C ALA A 4 -76.29 35.66 10.68
N ALA A 5 -76.27 35.09 9.48
CA ALA A 5 -75.97 33.71 9.10
C ALA A 5 -75.70 33.56 7.59
N ALA A 6 -74.87 32.56 7.27
CA ALA A 6 -74.94 31.54 6.22
C ALA A 6 -75.51 31.82 4.79
N GLY A 7 -74.72 31.44 3.79
CA GLY A 7 -75.18 31.04 2.45
C GLY A 7 -74.01 30.84 1.45
N PRO A 8 -73.83 29.69 0.77
CA PRO A 8 -72.52 29.22 0.29
C PRO A 8 -72.27 29.35 -1.23
N GLY A 9 -70.99 29.36 -1.63
CA GLY A 9 -70.50 29.16 -3.02
C GLY A 9 -69.93 27.74 -3.23
N PRO A 10 -69.78 27.28 -4.48
CA PRO A 10 -70.32 25.99 -4.91
C PRO A 10 -69.30 24.85 -4.95
N GLY A 11 -69.79 23.64 -4.66
CA GLY A 11 -69.10 22.38 -4.91
C GLY A 11 -69.44 21.82 -6.29
N SER A 12 -68.40 21.30 -6.94
CA SER A 12 -68.36 20.08 -7.77
C SER A 12 -69.69 19.41 -8.17
N GLY A 13 -69.87 19.17 -9.46
CA GLY A 13 -70.72 18.07 -9.91
C GLY A 13 -70.80 17.91 -11.44
N PRO A 14 -70.91 16.68 -11.96
CA PRO A 14 -70.70 16.32 -13.36
C PRO A 14 -72.02 16.16 -14.14
N GLY A 15 -71.89 16.00 -15.46
CA GLY A 15 -72.63 14.99 -16.24
C GLY A 15 -74.10 15.24 -16.60
N ASP A 16 -74.34 15.17 -17.90
CA ASP A 16 -75.56 14.77 -18.62
C ASP A 16 -76.77 15.70 -18.73
N SER A 17 -77.01 16.08 -19.99
CA SER A 17 -78.27 16.50 -20.59
C SER A 17 -78.93 15.30 -21.28
N PRO A 18 -80.26 15.18 -21.30
CA PRO A 18 -80.95 14.25 -22.19
C PRO A 18 -81.57 14.96 -23.42
N GLU A 19 -81.23 14.37 -24.57
CA GLU A 19 -82.05 14.04 -25.75
C GLU A 19 -83.00 15.05 -26.44
N GLY A 20 -82.76 15.19 -27.76
CA GLY A 20 -83.74 15.47 -28.82
C GLY A 20 -83.09 15.32 -30.21
N PRO A 21 -83.66 14.58 -31.20
CA PRO A 21 -82.88 13.96 -32.29
C PRO A 21 -82.95 14.63 -33.69
N GLU A 22 -81.96 14.27 -34.53
CA GLU A 22 -81.89 14.20 -36.02
C GLU A 22 -81.93 15.52 -36.85
N ALA A 23 -81.17 15.77 -37.94
CA ALA A 23 -80.14 15.07 -38.72
C ALA A 23 -79.39 16.04 -39.70
N GLU A 24 -78.10 15.76 -39.95
CA GLU A 24 -77.25 15.93 -41.16
C GLU A 24 -76.97 17.26 -41.93
N ALA A 25 -75.66 17.45 -42.21
CA ALA A 25 -74.98 18.03 -43.40
C ALA A 25 -74.40 19.49 -43.37
N PRO A 26 -73.11 19.68 -42.97
CA PRO A 26 -72.38 20.96 -43.04
C PRO A 26 -71.48 21.18 -44.29
N GLU A 27 -71.45 20.28 -45.28
CA GLU A 27 -70.43 20.31 -46.35
C GLU A 27 -70.73 21.23 -47.56
N ARG A 28 -71.97 21.71 -47.74
CA ARG A 28 -72.33 22.57 -48.89
C ARG A 28 -71.87 24.03 -48.76
N ARG A 29 -71.59 24.51 -47.55
CA ARG A 29 -71.25 25.94 -47.31
C ARG A 29 -69.83 26.33 -47.73
N ARG A 30 -68.87 25.38 -47.74
CA ARG A 30 -67.46 25.68 -48.07
C ARG A 30 -67.18 25.82 -49.58
N LYS A 31 -67.92 25.13 -50.46
CA LYS A 31 -67.74 25.23 -51.92
C LYS A 31 -68.29 26.52 -52.54
N ALA A 32 -69.37 27.08 -51.98
CA ALA A 32 -69.95 28.34 -52.46
C ALA A 32 -69.01 29.55 -52.24
N HIS A 33 -68.20 29.51 -51.17
CA HIS A 33 -67.27 30.59 -50.83
C HIS A 33 -66.03 30.64 -51.74
N GLY A 34 -65.68 29.51 -52.40
CA GLY A 34 -64.62 29.46 -53.40
C GLY A 34 -65.04 30.07 -54.75
N MET A 35 -66.32 29.93 -55.13
CA MET A 35 -66.84 30.45 -56.40
C MET A 35 -67.08 31.96 -56.39
N LEU A 36 -67.38 32.56 -55.23
CA LEU A 36 -67.42 34.02 -55.09
C LEU A 36 -66.04 34.67 -55.23
N LYS A 37 -64.96 33.95 -54.87
CA LYS A 37 -63.59 34.46 -54.97
C LYS A 37 -63.12 34.62 -56.42
N LEU A 38 -63.63 33.78 -57.34
CA LEU A 38 -63.41 33.93 -58.78
C LEU A 38 -64.24 35.08 -59.40
N TYR A 39 -65.39 35.42 -58.82
CA TYR A 39 -66.28 36.46 -59.37
C TYR A 39 -65.79 37.90 -59.13
N TYR A 40 -64.99 38.12 -58.07
CA TYR A 40 -64.46 39.44 -57.70
C TYR A 40 -63.02 39.72 -58.16
N GLY A 41 -62.42 38.85 -59.00
CA GLY A 41 -61.14 39.15 -59.67
C GLY A 41 -59.93 39.39 -58.76
N LEU A 42 -59.99 38.97 -57.49
CA LEU A 42 -58.86 39.06 -56.55
C LEU A 42 -57.98 37.80 -56.65
N SER A 43 -57.25 37.68 -57.75
CA SER A 43 -56.11 36.75 -57.85
C SER A 43 -54.82 37.49 -57.54
N GLU A 44 -54.25 37.21 -56.37
CA GLU A 44 -52.91 37.63 -55.94
C GLU A 44 -51.84 37.09 -56.91
N GLY A 45 -50.82 37.91 -57.19
CA GLY A 45 -49.70 37.55 -58.05
C GLY A 45 -48.61 36.76 -57.32
N GLU A 46 -47.98 35.85 -58.10
CA GLU A 46 -46.73 35.10 -57.90
C GLU A 46 -46.83 33.75 -57.15
N ALA A 47 -46.42 32.58 -57.67
CA ALA A 47 -45.79 32.23 -58.95
C ALA A 47 -45.83 30.69 -59.24
N ALA A 48 -45.70 30.37 -60.53
CA ALA A 48 -44.99 29.23 -61.15
C ALA A 48 -45.61 27.80 -61.25
N GLY A 49 -45.94 27.39 -62.50
CA GLY A 49 -45.96 25.96 -62.87
C GLY A 49 -46.74 25.46 -64.12
N ARG A 50 -46.43 25.93 -65.35
CA ARG A 50 -46.73 25.35 -66.71
C ARG A 50 -48.16 25.48 -67.31
N PRO A 51 -48.34 25.44 -68.66
CA PRO A 51 -47.86 26.41 -69.65
C PRO A 51 -48.99 26.96 -70.55
N SER A 52 -48.80 28.21 -70.99
CA SER A 52 -49.01 28.75 -72.33
C SER A 52 -49.96 28.04 -73.31
N GLY A 53 -51.03 28.76 -73.65
CA GLY A 53 -51.74 28.71 -74.94
C GLY A 53 -52.39 30.07 -75.21
N SER A 54 -51.60 31.02 -75.73
CA SER A 54 -51.93 32.35 -76.30
C SER A 54 -52.55 33.45 -75.40
N ASP A 55 -52.09 34.68 -75.62
CA ASP A 55 -52.23 35.88 -74.77
C ASP A 55 -53.68 36.39 -74.53
N PRO A 56 -54.00 36.99 -73.35
CA PRO A 56 -55.33 37.52 -73.00
C PRO A 56 -55.72 38.86 -73.66
N LEU A 57 -54.98 39.29 -74.67
CA LEU A 57 -55.14 40.60 -75.31
C LEU A 57 -55.41 40.51 -76.81
N ASP A 58 -55.80 39.34 -77.33
CA ASP A 58 -56.16 39.18 -78.74
C ASP A 58 -57.55 39.78 -79.01
N PRO A 59 -57.69 40.87 -79.79
CA PRO A 59 -58.97 41.48 -80.13
C PRO A 59 -59.87 40.58 -81.00
N THR A 60 -59.39 39.40 -81.38
CA THR A 60 -60.08 38.45 -82.26
C THR A 60 -60.63 37.20 -81.57
N ASP A 61 -60.58 37.14 -80.23
CA ASP A 61 -61.27 36.09 -79.46
C ASP A 61 -62.75 36.43 -79.23
N LEU A 62 -63.65 35.64 -79.83
CA LEU A 62 -65.12 35.78 -79.72
C LEU A 62 -65.66 35.77 -78.28
N ASN A 63 -64.96 35.13 -77.33
CA ASN A 63 -65.39 35.03 -75.93
C ASN A 63 -64.61 35.96 -74.99
N GLY A 64 -63.69 36.76 -75.53
CA GLY A 64 -62.86 37.69 -74.77
C GLY A 64 -63.62 38.98 -74.42
N ALA A 65 -63.31 39.57 -73.26
CA ALA A 65 -63.94 40.81 -72.79
C ALA A 65 -63.60 42.05 -73.67
N HIS A 66 -62.60 41.95 -74.55
CA HIS A 66 -62.12 43.01 -75.44
C HIS A 66 -62.31 42.67 -76.93
N PHE A 67 -63.27 41.81 -77.26
CA PHE A 67 -63.61 41.44 -78.64
C PHE A 67 -64.00 42.67 -79.47
N ASP A 68 -63.34 42.85 -80.63
CA ASP A 68 -63.69 43.88 -81.61
C ASP A 68 -64.26 43.22 -82.89
N PRO A 69 -65.58 43.39 -83.17
CA PRO A 69 -66.24 42.75 -84.30
C PRO A 69 -65.61 43.10 -85.65
N GLU A 70 -65.13 44.33 -85.84
CA GLU A 70 -64.61 44.75 -87.14
C GLU A 70 -63.24 44.12 -87.43
N VAL A 71 -62.38 44.03 -86.42
CA VAL A 71 -61.06 43.40 -86.52
C VAL A 71 -61.18 41.89 -86.75
N TYR A 72 -62.14 41.25 -86.09
CA TYR A 72 -62.44 39.82 -86.29
C TYR A 72 -62.97 39.54 -87.70
N LEU A 73 -63.89 40.37 -88.21
CA LEU A 73 -64.45 40.22 -89.55
C LEU A 73 -63.42 40.48 -90.66
N ASP A 74 -62.52 41.45 -90.47
CA ASP A 74 -61.42 41.71 -91.40
C ASP A 74 -60.40 40.56 -91.47
N LYS A 75 -60.15 39.88 -90.35
CA LYS A 75 -59.31 38.68 -90.28
C LYS A 75 -59.97 37.50 -91.00
N LEU A 76 -61.27 37.28 -90.77
CA LEU A 76 -62.06 36.23 -91.45
C LEU A 76 -62.10 36.41 -92.98
N ARG A 77 -62.15 37.66 -93.47
CA ARG A 77 -62.17 37.99 -94.89
C ARG A 77 -60.83 37.78 -95.60
N ARG A 78 -59.71 37.92 -94.89
CA ARG A 78 -58.36 37.76 -95.45
C ARG A 78 -57.89 36.30 -95.46
N GLU A 79 -58.34 35.49 -94.50
CA GLU A 79 -57.79 34.15 -94.25
C GLU A 79 -58.68 33.01 -94.79
N CYS A 80 -59.97 33.25 -95.04
CA CYS A 80 -60.92 32.19 -95.44
C CYS A 80 -61.45 32.34 -96.88
N PRO A 81 -61.50 31.26 -97.70
CA PRO A 81 -62.14 31.26 -99.01
C PRO A 81 -63.69 31.32 -98.90
N LEU A 82 -64.35 31.85 -99.94
CA LEU A 82 -65.78 32.23 -99.94
C LEU A 82 -66.75 31.15 -99.42
N ALA A 83 -66.50 29.87 -99.71
CA ALA A 83 -67.35 28.77 -99.25
C ALA A 83 -67.36 28.63 -97.71
N GLN A 84 -66.20 28.80 -97.06
CA GLN A 84 -66.07 28.72 -95.61
C GLN A 84 -66.69 29.94 -94.91
N LEU A 85 -66.66 31.11 -95.56
CA LEU A 85 -67.35 32.31 -95.10
C LEU A 85 -68.87 32.12 -95.11
N MET A 86 -69.42 31.56 -96.19
CA MET A 86 -70.85 31.27 -96.29
C MET A 86 -71.32 30.23 -95.26
N ASP A 87 -70.53 29.17 -95.04
CA ASP A 87 -70.83 28.19 -94.00
C ASP A 87 -70.81 28.84 -92.60
N SER A 88 -69.81 29.69 -92.32
CA SER A 88 -69.72 30.43 -91.05
C SER A 88 -70.88 31.41 -90.83
N GLU A 89 -71.39 32.05 -91.89
CA GLU A 89 -72.58 32.89 -91.82
C GLU A 89 -73.82 32.05 -91.48
N THR A 90 -74.02 30.92 -92.17
CA THR A 90 -75.17 30.06 -91.89
C THR A 90 -75.16 29.46 -90.49
N ASP A 91 -73.98 29.11 -89.97
CA ASP A 91 -73.85 28.62 -88.60
C ASP A 91 -74.05 29.74 -87.58
N MET A 92 -73.55 30.95 -87.83
CA MET A 92 -73.81 32.09 -86.97
C MET A 92 -75.30 32.45 -86.94
N VAL A 93 -76.00 32.44 -88.08
CA VAL A 93 -77.45 32.68 -88.14
C VAL A 93 -78.23 31.57 -87.43
N ARG A 94 -77.81 30.29 -87.54
CA ARG A 94 -78.41 29.21 -86.74
C ARG A 94 -78.19 29.43 -85.25
N GLN A 95 -76.98 29.80 -84.85
CA GLN A 95 -76.65 30.05 -83.45
C GLN A 95 -77.44 31.22 -82.89
N ILE A 96 -77.59 32.32 -83.64
CA ILE A 96 -78.44 33.46 -83.23
C ILE A 96 -79.89 33.01 -83.03
N ARG A 97 -80.45 32.23 -83.95
CA ARG A 97 -81.84 31.74 -83.82
C ARG A 97 -82.01 30.76 -82.66
N ALA A 98 -81.01 29.90 -82.43
CA ALA A 98 -81.01 28.98 -81.28
C ALA A 98 -80.91 29.75 -79.96
N LEU A 99 -80.00 30.73 -79.86
CA LEU A 99 -79.85 31.60 -78.69
C LEU A 99 -81.10 32.44 -78.41
N ASP A 100 -81.78 32.94 -79.44
CA ASP A 100 -83.01 33.72 -79.26
C ASP A 100 -84.18 32.83 -78.78
N SER A 101 -84.28 31.61 -79.30
CA SER A 101 -85.22 30.58 -78.81
C SER A 101 -84.90 30.16 -77.37
N ASP A 102 -83.63 29.93 -77.06
CA ASP A 102 -83.16 29.58 -75.73
C ASP A 102 -83.40 30.73 -74.76
N MET A 103 -83.15 31.98 -75.16
CA MET A 103 -83.46 33.18 -74.36
C MET A 103 -84.96 33.31 -74.09
N GLN A 104 -85.81 33.10 -75.10
CA GLN A 104 -87.27 33.11 -74.90
C GLN A 104 -87.70 32.01 -73.93
N THR A 105 -87.11 30.82 -74.03
CA THR A 105 -87.37 29.70 -73.10
C THR A 105 -86.87 30.03 -71.70
N LEU A 106 -85.72 30.69 -71.57
CA LEU A 106 -85.14 31.12 -70.30
C LEU A 106 -85.99 32.21 -69.63
N VAL A 107 -86.52 33.16 -70.40
CA VAL A 107 -87.44 34.19 -69.91
C VAL A 107 -88.78 33.58 -69.51
N TYR A 108 -89.34 32.65 -70.29
CA TYR A 108 -90.62 32.00 -69.97
C TYR A 108 -90.52 31.06 -68.77
N GLU A 109 -89.50 30.20 -68.69
CA GLU A 109 -89.34 29.24 -67.60
C GLU A 109 -88.86 29.90 -66.30
N ASN A 110 -88.12 31.01 -66.37
CA ASN A 110 -87.60 31.72 -65.19
C ASN A 110 -88.24 33.11 -64.95
N TYR A 111 -89.34 33.47 -65.60
CA TYR A 111 -90.02 34.77 -65.41
C TYR A 111 -90.28 35.12 -63.93
N ASN A 112 -90.74 34.14 -63.14
CA ASN A 112 -90.96 34.31 -61.70
C ASN A 112 -89.65 34.63 -60.95
N LYS A 113 -88.51 34.08 -61.37
CA LYS A 113 -87.21 34.37 -60.77
C LYS A 113 -86.66 35.73 -61.22
N PHE A 114 -86.95 36.18 -62.44
CA PHE A 114 -86.58 37.53 -62.91
C PHE A 114 -87.37 38.63 -62.20
N ILE A 115 -88.67 38.45 -61.98
CA ILE A 115 -89.46 39.39 -61.16
C ILE A 115 -88.95 39.40 -59.72
N SER A 116 -88.76 38.22 -59.13
CA SER A 116 -88.22 38.11 -57.77
C SER A 116 -86.84 38.77 -57.65
N ALA A 117 -85.93 38.56 -58.61
CA ALA A 117 -84.62 39.22 -58.63
C ALA A 117 -84.76 40.74 -58.77
N THR A 118 -85.67 41.23 -59.62
CA THR A 118 -85.89 42.66 -59.83
C THR A 118 -86.47 43.34 -58.59
N ASP A 119 -87.44 42.72 -57.91
CA ASP A 119 -87.99 43.23 -56.65
C ASP A 119 -86.97 43.15 -55.52
N THR A 120 -86.12 42.12 -55.49
CA THR A 120 -85.02 42.01 -54.52
C THR A 120 -83.99 43.11 -54.75
N ILE A 121 -83.63 43.42 -55.99
CA ILE A 121 -82.73 44.54 -56.34
C ILE A 121 -83.35 45.88 -55.93
N ARG A 122 -84.66 46.07 -56.16
CA ARG A 122 -85.36 47.30 -55.75
C ARG A 122 -85.40 47.45 -54.23
N LYS A 123 -85.65 46.36 -53.49
CA LYS A 123 -85.64 46.35 -52.02
C LYS A 123 -84.24 46.59 -51.47
N MET A 124 -83.23 45.90 -52.01
CA MET A 124 -81.82 46.13 -51.67
C MET A 124 -81.39 47.58 -51.91
N LYS A 125 -81.79 48.20 -53.02
CA LYS A 125 -81.48 49.61 -53.30
C LYS A 125 -82.06 50.56 -52.26
N ASN A 126 -83.29 50.32 -51.82
CA ASN A 126 -83.93 51.15 -50.78
C ASN A 126 -83.32 50.91 -49.39
N ASP A 127 -82.97 49.66 -49.07
CA ASP A 127 -82.34 49.31 -47.80
C ASP A 127 -80.89 49.84 -47.72
N PHE A 128 -80.14 49.81 -48.82
CA PHE A 128 -78.82 50.44 -48.91
C PHE A 128 -78.88 51.95 -48.69
N ARG A 129 -79.88 52.62 -49.27
CA ARG A 129 -80.04 54.07 -49.09
C ARG A 129 -80.35 54.44 -47.64
N LYS A 130 -81.18 53.64 -46.96
CA LYS A 130 -81.43 53.82 -45.52
C LYS A 130 -80.19 53.54 -44.66
N MET A 131 -79.39 52.54 -45.03
CA MET A 131 -78.15 52.22 -44.34
C MET A 131 -77.08 53.31 -44.52
N GLU A 132 -77.04 53.93 -45.70
CA GLU A 132 -76.19 55.08 -46.00
C GLU A 132 -76.59 56.30 -45.15
N ASP A 133 -77.89 56.61 -45.08
CA ASP A 133 -78.41 57.67 -44.20
C ASP A 133 -78.12 57.41 -42.70
N GLU A 134 -78.17 56.14 -42.25
CA GLU A 134 -77.82 55.76 -40.88
C GLU A 134 -76.31 55.80 -40.61
N MET A 135 -75.47 55.43 -41.59
CA MET A 135 -74.01 55.54 -41.50
C MET A 135 -73.56 57.00 -41.42
N ASP A 136 -74.18 57.90 -42.18
CA ASP A 136 -73.89 59.34 -42.11
C ASP A 136 -74.27 59.91 -40.73
N ARG A 137 -75.41 59.50 -40.17
CA ARG A 137 -75.78 59.86 -38.78
C ARG A 137 -74.79 59.31 -37.76
N LEU A 138 -74.31 58.08 -37.93
CA LEU A 138 -73.31 57.49 -37.02
C LEU A 138 -71.96 58.21 -37.12
N ALA A 139 -71.50 58.55 -38.33
CA ALA A 139 -70.27 59.32 -38.54
C ALA A 139 -70.36 60.69 -37.87
N THR A 140 -71.52 61.35 -37.98
CA THR A 140 -71.77 62.63 -37.31
C THR A 140 -71.73 62.49 -35.78
N ASN A 141 -72.35 61.43 -35.23
CA ASN A 141 -72.33 61.15 -33.79
C ASN A 141 -70.93 60.78 -33.29
N MET A 142 -70.14 60.00 -34.05
CA MET A 142 -68.76 59.69 -33.70
C MET A 142 -67.87 60.93 -33.70
N ALA A 143 -68.08 61.87 -34.63
CA ALA A 143 -67.36 63.14 -34.62
C ALA A 143 -67.67 63.95 -33.34
N VAL A 144 -68.93 64.01 -32.93
CA VAL A 144 -69.34 64.68 -31.68
C VAL A 144 -68.75 63.99 -30.44
N ILE A 145 -68.78 62.66 -30.37
CA ILE A 145 -68.18 61.90 -29.25
C ILE A 145 -66.66 62.08 -29.21
N THR A 146 -66.01 62.13 -30.36
CA THR A 146 -64.56 62.34 -30.45
C THR A 146 -64.18 63.73 -29.92
N ASP A 147 -64.93 64.77 -30.27
CA ASP A 147 -64.71 66.13 -29.76
C ASP A 147 -64.99 66.23 -28.25
N PHE A 148 -66.05 65.56 -27.77
CA PHE A 148 -66.36 65.49 -26.33
C PHE A 148 -65.30 64.71 -25.54
N SER A 149 -64.79 63.61 -26.10
CA SER A 149 -63.72 62.79 -25.52
C SER A 149 -62.38 63.55 -25.49
N ALA A 150 -62.07 64.32 -26.53
CA ALA A 150 -60.91 65.20 -26.57
C ALA A 150 -60.96 66.28 -25.46
N ARG A 151 -62.14 66.88 -25.22
CA ARG A 151 -62.35 67.85 -24.13
C ARG A 151 -62.24 67.22 -22.74
N ILE A 152 -62.75 66.00 -22.54
CA ILE A 152 -62.62 65.27 -21.28
C ILE A 152 -61.15 64.88 -21.02
N SER A 153 -60.46 64.40 -22.05
CA SER A 153 -59.04 64.03 -21.95
C SER A 153 -58.18 65.25 -21.59
N ALA A 154 -58.41 66.40 -22.24
CA ALA A 154 -57.71 67.64 -21.93
C ALA A 154 -57.95 68.14 -20.49
N THR A 155 -59.15 67.98 -19.95
CA THR A 155 -59.48 68.41 -18.56
C THR A 155 -59.00 67.44 -17.49
N LEU A 156 -58.83 66.16 -17.81
CA LEU A 156 -58.35 65.14 -16.86
C LEU A 156 -56.83 64.93 -16.89
N GLN A 157 -56.14 65.27 -17.98
CA GLN A 157 -54.69 65.07 -18.16
C GLN A 157 -53.86 65.65 -16.98
N ASP A 158 -54.12 66.91 -16.61
CA ASP A 158 -53.35 67.60 -15.55
C ASP A 158 -53.63 67.00 -14.15
N ARG A 159 -54.84 66.47 -13.93
CA ARG A 159 -55.16 65.73 -12.69
C ARG A 159 -54.53 64.33 -12.68
N HIS A 160 -54.49 63.65 -13.83
CA HIS A 160 -53.90 62.32 -13.96
C HIS A 160 -52.36 62.36 -13.80
N GLU A 161 -51.70 63.38 -14.32
CA GLU A 161 -50.25 63.61 -14.15
C GLU A 161 -49.87 63.93 -12.70
N ARG A 162 -50.71 64.70 -11.97
CA ARG A 162 -50.50 64.94 -10.53
C ARG A 162 -50.70 63.68 -9.71
N ILE A 163 -51.72 62.88 -10.02
CA ILE A 163 -51.99 61.61 -9.32
C ILE A 163 -50.88 60.59 -9.60
N THR A 164 -50.36 60.48 -10.82
CA THR A 164 -49.24 59.59 -11.15
C THR A 164 -47.93 60.03 -10.48
N LYS A 165 -47.63 61.34 -10.41
CA LYS A 165 -46.48 61.85 -9.63
C LYS A 165 -46.64 61.56 -8.14
N LEU A 166 -47.83 61.79 -7.56
CA LEU A 166 -48.09 61.50 -6.14
C LEU A 166 -48.02 59.99 -5.85
N ALA A 167 -48.58 59.15 -6.71
CA ALA A 167 -48.51 57.69 -6.61
C ALA A 167 -47.06 57.19 -6.75
N GLY A 168 -46.25 57.81 -7.60
CA GLY A 168 -44.82 57.54 -7.73
C GLY A 168 -44.04 57.88 -6.44
N VAL A 169 -44.27 59.06 -5.86
CA VAL A 169 -43.67 59.46 -4.57
C VAL A 169 -44.14 58.54 -3.44
N HIS A 170 -45.42 58.18 -3.40
CA HIS A 170 -45.97 57.27 -2.39
C HIS A 170 -45.43 55.84 -2.54
N ALA A 171 -45.18 55.36 -3.76
CA ALA A 171 -44.53 54.08 -4.02
C ALA A 171 -43.05 54.08 -3.61
N LEU A 172 -42.33 55.19 -3.82
CA LEU A 172 -40.97 55.39 -3.34
C LEU A 172 -40.90 55.44 -1.81
N LEU A 173 -41.79 56.20 -1.16
CA LEU A 173 -41.91 56.24 0.30
C LEU A 173 -42.21 54.85 0.88
N ARG A 174 -43.08 54.05 0.25
CA ARG A 174 -43.36 52.67 0.68
C ARG A 174 -42.13 51.76 0.59
N LYS A 175 -41.30 51.94 -0.43
CA LYS A 175 -40.02 51.21 -0.58
C LYS A 175 -38.98 51.67 0.45
N LEU A 176 -38.97 52.94 0.83
CA LEU A 176 -38.08 53.52 1.84
C LEU A 176 -38.54 53.24 3.28
N GLN A 177 -39.83 52.99 3.51
CA GLN A 177 -40.38 52.63 4.82
C GLN A 177 -39.71 51.38 5.42
N PHE A 178 -39.32 50.41 4.58
CA PHE A 178 -38.56 49.24 5.00
C PHE A 178 -37.18 49.59 5.60
N LEU A 179 -36.53 50.65 5.11
CA LEU A 179 -35.24 51.14 5.61
C LEU A 179 -35.38 51.88 6.95
N PHE A 180 -36.47 52.64 7.14
CA PHE A 180 -36.74 53.33 8.41
C PHE A 180 -37.21 52.38 9.52
N GLU A 181 -37.91 51.30 9.17
CA GLU A 181 -38.31 50.24 10.11
C GLU A 181 -37.19 49.19 10.35
N LEU A 182 -36.06 49.30 9.65
CA LEU A 182 -34.98 48.32 9.72
C LEU A 182 -34.35 48.23 11.13
N PRO A 183 -34.01 49.33 11.83
CA PRO A 183 -33.37 49.26 13.15
C PRO A 183 -34.28 48.56 14.17
N SER A 184 -35.57 48.91 14.22
CA SER A 184 -36.53 48.31 15.15
C SER A 184 -36.80 46.83 14.85
N ARG A 185 -36.82 46.44 13.57
CA ARG A 185 -36.90 45.01 13.17
C ARG A 185 -35.63 44.25 13.54
N LEU A 186 -34.45 44.85 13.37
CA LEU A 186 -33.16 44.28 13.77
C LEU A 186 -33.11 44.04 15.29
N THR A 187 -33.48 45.04 16.09
CA THR A 187 -33.53 44.91 17.56
C THR A 187 -34.47 43.78 17.98
N LYS A 188 -35.65 43.69 17.36
CA LYS A 188 -36.62 42.62 17.65
C LYS A 188 -36.12 41.23 17.24
N CYS A 189 -35.40 41.11 16.11
CA CYS A 189 -34.80 39.84 15.70
C CYS A 189 -33.68 39.39 16.66
N VAL A 190 -32.90 40.34 17.19
CA VAL A 190 -31.86 40.07 18.21
C VAL A 190 -32.50 39.63 19.53
N GLU A 191 -33.58 40.28 19.97
CA GLU A 191 -34.33 39.90 21.18
C GLU A 191 -34.99 38.52 21.09
N LEU A 192 -35.49 38.15 19.90
CA LEU A 192 -36.12 36.85 19.63
C LEU A 192 -35.12 35.72 19.34
N GLY A 193 -33.81 36.01 19.32
CA GLY A 193 -32.76 35.02 19.01
C GLY A 193 -32.72 34.56 17.54
N ALA A 194 -33.42 35.24 16.63
CA ALA A 194 -33.50 34.91 15.22
C ALA A 194 -32.31 35.51 14.43
N TYR A 195 -31.09 35.13 14.81
CA TYR A 195 -29.85 35.73 14.33
C TYR A 195 -29.66 35.64 12.80
N GLY A 196 -30.02 34.52 12.17
CA GLY A 196 -29.92 34.37 10.71
C GLY A 196 -30.80 35.33 9.91
N GLN A 197 -31.99 35.67 10.43
CA GLN A 197 -32.84 36.69 9.81
C GLN A 197 -32.27 38.10 10.00
N ALA A 198 -31.73 38.40 11.17
CA ALA A 198 -31.08 39.68 11.47
C ALA A 198 -29.90 39.97 10.53
N VAL A 199 -29.02 38.98 10.32
CA VAL A 199 -27.87 39.11 9.42
C VAL A 199 -28.29 39.26 7.96
N ARG A 200 -29.35 38.55 7.52
CA ARG A 200 -29.91 38.71 6.17
C ARG A 200 -30.52 40.09 5.94
N TYR A 201 -31.24 40.64 6.92
CA TYR A 201 -31.79 41.99 6.84
C TYR A 201 -30.68 43.03 6.77
N GLN A 202 -29.64 42.88 7.59
CA GLN A 202 -28.47 43.75 7.54
C GLN A 202 -27.71 43.62 6.22
N GLY A 203 -27.48 42.41 5.70
CA GLY A 203 -26.77 42.20 4.44
C GLY A 203 -27.47 42.87 3.24
N ARG A 204 -28.80 42.79 3.17
CA ARG A 204 -29.60 43.46 2.13
C ARG A 204 -29.62 44.98 2.28
N ALA A 205 -29.71 45.47 3.52
CA ALA A 205 -29.73 46.90 3.79
C ALA A 205 -28.35 47.56 3.65
N ARG A 206 -27.27 46.86 3.98
CA ARG A 206 -25.89 47.38 3.96
C ARG A 206 -25.49 47.89 2.58
N ALA A 207 -25.81 47.16 1.51
CA ALA A 207 -25.50 47.59 0.14
C ALA A 207 -26.23 48.91 -0.24
N VAL A 208 -27.49 49.04 0.19
CA VAL A 208 -28.29 50.24 -0.09
C VAL A 208 -27.84 51.42 0.79
N LEU A 209 -27.60 51.18 2.07
CA LEU A 209 -27.10 52.19 3.00
C LEU A 209 -25.72 52.71 2.59
N GLN A 210 -24.83 51.85 2.10
CA GLN A 210 -23.51 52.23 1.57
C GLN A 210 -23.61 53.10 0.30
N GLN A 211 -24.54 52.80 -0.60
CA GLN A 211 -24.73 53.57 -1.84
C GLN A 211 -25.28 54.99 -1.59
N TYR A 212 -26.04 55.20 -0.52
CA TYR A 212 -26.69 56.48 -0.18
C TYR A 212 -26.11 57.18 1.06
N GLN A 213 -24.85 56.92 1.40
CA GLN A 213 -24.15 57.48 2.58
C GLN A 213 -24.07 59.01 2.64
N HIS A 214 -24.23 59.70 1.52
CA HIS A 214 -24.15 61.16 1.42
C HIS A 214 -25.34 61.88 2.06
N LEU A 215 -26.44 61.16 2.38
CA LEU A 215 -27.63 61.73 3.01
C LEU A 215 -27.59 61.55 4.54
N PRO A 216 -27.71 62.63 5.34
CA PRO A 216 -27.60 62.58 6.81
C PRO A 216 -28.57 61.60 7.49
N SER A 217 -29.79 61.49 6.98
CA SER A 217 -30.83 60.61 7.53
C SER A 217 -30.49 59.12 7.38
N PHE A 218 -29.87 58.73 6.26
CA PHE A 218 -29.42 57.35 6.03
C PHE A 218 -28.14 57.03 6.81
N ARG A 219 -27.30 58.05 7.06
CA ARG A 219 -26.13 57.91 7.94
C ARG A 219 -26.53 57.64 9.40
N ALA A 220 -27.51 58.36 9.93
CA ALA A 220 -28.02 58.11 11.29
C ALA A 220 -28.61 56.68 11.43
N ILE A 221 -29.40 56.23 10.44
CA ILE A 221 -29.94 54.87 10.40
C ILE A 221 -28.82 53.83 10.27
N GLN A 222 -27.79 54.13 9.49
CA GLN A 222 -26.61 53.27 9.36
C GLN A 222 -25.85 53.16 10.68
N ASP A 223 -25.64 54.26 11.40
CA ASP A 223 -24.97 54.27 12.71
C ASP A 223 -25.77 53.47 13.74
N ASP A 224 -27.11 53.63 13.79
CA ASP A 224 -28.00 52.83 14.65
C ASP A 224 -27.95 51.33 14.30
N CYS A 225 -27.98 50.98 13.01
CA CYS A 225 -27.85 49.60 12.56
C CYS A 225 -26.47 49.03 12.89
N GLN A 226 -25.41 49.83 12.80
CA GLN A 226 -24.04 49.43 13.16
C GLN A 226 -23.93 49.08 14.65
N VAL A 227 -24.51 49.90 15.54
CA VAL A 227 -24.55 49.63 16.99
C VAL A 227 -25.29 48.33 17.29
N ILE A 228 -26.45 48.11 16.66
CA ILE A 228 -27.22 46.86 16.85
C ILE A 228 -26.44 45.65 16.31
N THR A 229 -25.76 45.78 15.17
CA THR A 229 -24.92 44.70 14.62
C THR A 229 -23.67 44.42 15.45
N ALA A 230 -23.06 45.44 16.07
CA ALA A 230 -21.93 45.24 16.98
C ALA A 230 -22.37 44.49 18.24
N ARG A 231 -23.55 44.81 18.78
CA ARG A 231 -24.16 44.06 19.89
C ARG A 231 -24.49 42.61 19.50
N LEU A 232 -25.02 42.40 18.30
CA LEU A 232 -25.27 41.06 17.74
C LEU A 232 -23.96 40.27 17.58
N ALA A 233 -22.91 40.87 17.03
CA ALA A 233 -21.60 40.25 16.89
C ALA A 233 -21.01 39.86 18.26
N GLN A 234 -21.14 40.72 19.27
CA GLN A 234 -20.69 40.42 20.63
C GLN A 234 -21.46 39.25 21.26
N GLN A 235 -22.78 39.19 21.09
CA GLN A 235 -23.60 38.06 21.55
C GLN A 235 -23.26 36.75 20.84
N LEU A 236 -23.00 36.80 19.52
CA LEU A 236 -22.56 35.63 18.75
C LEU A 236 -21.15 35.17 19.18
N ARG A 237 -20.20 36.08 19.40
CA ARG A 237 -18.87 35.75 19.96
C ARG A 237 -18.96 35.17 21.37
N GLN A 238 -19.87 35.67 22.20
CA GLN A 238 -20.09 35.13 23.54
C GLN A 238 -20.68 33.71 23.48
N ARG A 239 -21.68 33.46 22.65
CA ARG A 239 -22.21 32.09 22.42
C ARG A 239 -21.17 31.14 21.82
N PHE A 240 -20.28 31.67 20.99
CA PHE A 240 -19.15 30.91 20.46
C PHE A 240 -18.16 30.50 21.56
N ARG A 241 -17.84 31.43 22.50
CA ARG A 241 -16.92 31.18 23.63
C ARG A 241 -17.52 30.32 24.74
N GLU A 242 -18.83 30.40 24.96
CA GLU A 242 -19.52 29.61 26.00
C GLU A 242 -19.62 28.12 25.63
N GLY A 243 -19.31 27.75 24.38
CA GLY A 243 -18.84 26.41 23.98
C GLY A 243 -19.79 25.22 24.23
N GLY A 244 -21.02 25.49 24.70
CA GLY A 244 -21.94 24.46 25.20
C GLY A 244 -22.78 23.75 24.15
N SER A 245 -22.75 24.19 22.90
CA SER A 245 -23.55 23.57 21.84
C SER A 245 -22.69 22.99 20.72
N GLY A 246 -23.19 21.89 20.13
CA GLY A 246 -22.42 21.01 19.26
C GLY A 246 -21.76 21.70 18.05
N ALA A 247 -20.91 20.94 17.36
CA ALA A 247 -20.23 21.36 16.12
C ALA A 247 -21.10 22.13 15.09
N PRO A 248 -22.39 21.79 14.84
CA PRO A 248 -23.20 22.54 13.88
C PRO A 248 -23.60 23.94 14.37
N GLU A 249 -23.82 24.14 15.66
CA GLU A 249 -24.22 25.45 16.19
C GLU A 249 -23.02 26.41 16.24
N GLN A 250 -21.82 25.88 16.46
CA GLN A 250 -20.57 26.64 16.33
C GLN A 250 -20.31 27.04 14.88
N ALA A 251 -20.57 26.15 13.92
CA ALA A 251 -20.48 26.46 12.49
C ALA A 251 -21.49 27.54 12.08
N GLU A 252 -22.76 27.42 12.50
CA GLU A 252 -23.78 28.45 12.24
C GLU A 252 -23.39 29.81 12.83
N CYS A 253 -22.83 29.85 14.05
CA CYS A 253 -22.36 31.11 14.65
C CYS A 253 -21.21 31.74 13.84
N VAL A 254 -20.27 30.92 13.34
CA VAL A 254 -19.16 31.40 12.50
C VAL A 254 -19.65 31.87 11.13
N GLU A 255 -20.59 31.16 10.49
CA GLU A 255 -21.21 31.61 9.23
C GLU A 255 -21.90 32.98 9.38
N LEU A 256 -22.64 33.15 10.48
CA LEU A 256 -23.34 34.40 10.78
C LEU A 256 -22.35 35.54 11.08
N LEU A 257 -21.23 35.27 11.76
CA LEU A 257 -20.16 36.25 12.02
C LEU A 257 -19.41 36.63 10.74
N LEU A 258 -19.12 35.66 9.86
CA LEU A 258 -18.52 35.93 8.55
C LEU A 258 -19.45 36.77 7.66
N ALA A 259 -20.76 36.49 7.68
CA ALA A 259 -21.76 37.26 6.95
C ALA A 259 -21.94 38.69 7.50
N LEU A 260 -21.60 38.96 8.76
CA LEU A 260 -21.56 40.30 9.36
C LEU A 260 -20.34 41.11 8.90
N GLY A 261 -19.30 40.47 8.35
CA GLY A 261 -18.08 41.12 7.85
C GLY A 261 -16.99 41.27 8.89
N GLU A 262 -17.01 40.47 9.95
CA GLU A 262 -15.93 40.35 10.93
C GLU A 262 -14.64 39.79 10.26
N PRO A 263 -13.45 40.14 10.75
CA PRO A 263 -12.20 39.69 10.16
C PRO A 263 -12.09 38.16 10.26
N ALA A 264 -12.04 37.53 9.09
CA ALA A 264 -12.00 36.07 9.00
C ALA A 264 -10.74 35.46 9.65
N GLU A 265 -9.65 36.22 9.79
CA GLU A 265 -8.42 35.78 10.46
C GLU A 265 -8.60 35.59 11.97
N GLU A 266 -9.24 36.55 12.68
CA GLU A 266 -9.51 36.42 14.12
C GLU A 266 -10.47 35.25 14.40
N LEU A 267 -11.49 35.10 13.55
CA LEU A 267 -12.45 33.99 13.66
C LEU A 267 -11.80 32.63 13.40
N CYS A 268 -10.84 32.55 12.48
CA CYS A 268 -10.04 31.34 12.27
C CYS A 268 -9.26 30.96 13.52
N GLU A 269 -8.59 31.93 14.15
CA GLU A 269 -7.78 31.69 15.35
C GLU A 269 -8.64 31.29 16.54
N GLU A 270 -9.77 31.97 16.77
CA GLU A 270 -10.69 31.61 17.86
C GLU A 270 -11.35 30.23 17.63
N PHE A 271 -11.66 29.87 16.38
CA PHE A 271 -12.18 28.55 16.03
C PHE A 271 -11.16 27.44 16.24
N LEU A 272 -9.94 27.62 15.75
CA LEU A 272 -8.87 26.65 15.96
C LEU A 272 -8.49 26.54 17.45
N ALA A 273 -8.57 27.63 18.23
CA ALA A 273 -8.33 27.59 19.68
C ALA A 273 -9.40 26.78 20.44
N HIS A 274 -10.68 26.93 20.09
CA HIS A 274 -11.75 26.11 20.67
C HIS A 274 -11.65 24.63 20.26
N ALA A 275 -11.37 24.38 18.98
CA ALA A 275 -11.11 23.03 18.49
C ALA A 275 -9.89 22.40 19.18
N ARG A 276 -8.83 23.18 19.42
CA ARG A 276 -7.64 22.77 20.16
C ARG A 276 -8.00 22.31 21.57
N GLY A 277 -8.73 23.12 22.34
CA GLY A 277 -9.09 22.79 23.72
C GLY A 277 -9.87 21.47 23.83
N ARG A 278 -10.78 21.23 22.88
CA ARG A 278 -11.57 19.99 22.81
C ARG A 278 -10.71 18.78 22.46
N LEU A 279 -9.91 18.86 21.40
CA LEU A 279 -9.03 17.76 20.97
C LEU A 279 -7.93 17.48 22.00
N GLU A 280 -7.38 18.50 22.66
CA GLU A 280 -6.42 18.32 23.75
C GLU A 280 -7.04 17.68 25.00
N ALA A 281 -8.32 17.89 25.26
CA ALA A 281 -9.02 17.18 26.34
C ALA A 281 -9.16 15.69 26.02
N GLU A 282 -9.45 15.34 24.76
CA GLU A 282 -9.48 13.94 24.30
C GLU A 282 -8.08 13.30 24.36
N LEU A 283 -7.02 14.01 23.94
CA LEU A 283 -5.64 13.53 24.07
C LEU A 283 -5.23 13.35 25.53
N ARG A 284 -5.60 14.25 26.43
CA ARG A 284 -5.36 14.11 27.87
C ARG A 284 -6.09 12.90 28.47
N SER A 285 -7.31 12.61 28.00
CA SER A 285 -8.02 11.39 28.40
C SER A 285 -7.26 10.13 27.97
N LEU A 286 -6.70 10.11 26.75
CA LEU A 286 -5.90 8.98 26.26
C LEU A 286 -4.56 8.87 27.02
N GLU A 287 -3.94 9.99 27.36
CA GLU A 287 -2.70 10.00 28.14
C GLU A 287 -2.90 9.49 29.57
N ALA A 288 -4.04 9.80 30.21
CA ALA A 288 -4.38 9.30 31.53
C ALA A 288 -4.48 7.77 31.60
N GLU A 289 -4.95 7.13 30.53
CA GLU A 289 -5.04 5.67 30.40
C GLU A 289 -3.69 4.98 30.23
N LEU A 290 -2.67 5.72 29.78
CA LEU A 290 -1.28 5.27 29.69
C LEU A 290 -0.50 5.46 30.99
N GLY A 291 -1.17 5.94 32.04
CA GLY A 291 -0.62 6.07 33.39
C GLY A 291 -0.33 4.71 34.05
N PRO A 292 0.35 4.70 35.22
CA PRO A 292 0.79 3.47 35.90
C PRO A 292 -0.34 2.62 36.52
N SER A 293 -1.62 2.93 36.25
CA SER A 293 -2.76 2.23 36.83
C SER A 293 -3.22 1.07 35.93
N PRO A 294 -3.18 -0.18 36.40
CA PRO A 294 -3.75 -1.32 35.66
C PRO A 294 -5.29 -1.37 35.78
N PRO A 295 -5.99 -2.02 34.84
CA PRO A 295 -5.47 -2.68 33.63
C PRO A 295 -5.31 -1.68 32.48
N ALA A 296 -4.16 -1.74 31.77
CA ALA A 296 -4.00 -1.02 30.53
C ALA A 296 -5.05 -1.51 29.52
N PRO A 297 -5.79 -0.60 28.84
CA PRO A 297 -6.80 -1.00 27.86
C PRO A 297 -6.18 -1.78 26.72
N ASP A 298 -6.92 -2.72 26.12
CA ASP A 298 -6.47 -3.48 24.95
C ASP A 298 -5.96 -2.50 23.87
N VAL A 299 -4.88 -2.85 23.19
CA VAL A 299 -4.25 -2.03 22.15
C VAL A 299 -5.26 -1.63 21.09
N LEU A 300 -6.16 -2.55 20.76
CA LEU A 300 -7.23 -2.34 19.82
C LEU A 300 -8.24 -1.31 20.36
N GLU A 301 -8.64 -1.43 21.62
CA GLU A 301 -9.57 -0.50 22.28
C GLU A 301 -8.98 0.91 22.39
N PHE A 302 -7.70 1.02 22.76
CA PHE A 302 -6.98 2.28 22.81
C PHE A 302 -6.92 2.96 21.42
N THR A 303 -6.57 2.18 20.39
CA THR A 303 -6.53 2.66 19.01
C THR A 303 -7.92 3.06 18.51
N ASP A 304 -8.95 2.33 18.92
CA ASP A 304 -10.34 2.61 18.55
C ASP A 304 -10.85 3.90 19.15
N ARG A 305 -10.54 4.14 20.42
CA ARG A 305 -10.93 5.36 21.13
C ARG A 305 -10.19 6.58 20.61
N GLY A 306 -8.89 6.44 20.33
CA GLY A 306 -8.12 7.49 19.66
C GLY A 306 -8.59 7.76 18.23
N GLY A 307 -8.98 6.71 17.50
CA GLY A 307 -9.49 6.82 16.14
C GLY A 307 -10.91 7.38 16.05
N SER A 308 -11.79 7.09 17.01
CA SER A 308 -13.18 7.57 17.01
C SER A 308 -13.31 8.96 17.62
N GLY A 309 -12.62 9.23 18.73
CA GLY A 309 -12.55 10.53 19.38
C GLY A 309 -11.66 11.49 18.59
N PHE A 310 -10.34 11.37 18.77
CA PHE A 310 -9.39 12.36 18.26
C PHE A 310 -9.37 12.45 16.73
N VAL A 311 -9.18 11.32 16.02
CA VAL A 311 -9.09 11.35 14.54
C VAL A 311 -10.44 11.72 13.92
N GLY A 312 -11.56 11.24 14.49
CA GLY A 312 -12.91 11.62 14.08
C GLY A 312 -13.17 13.12 14.28
N GLY A 313 -12.83 13.66 15.45
CA GLY A 313 -12.95 15.07 15.78
C GLY A 313 -12.07 15.96 14.90
N LEU A 314 -10.83 15.54 14.62
CA LEU A 314 -9.94 16.24 13.70
C LEU A 314 -10.52 16.30 12.28
N CYS A 315 -11.10 15.22 11.77
CA CYS A 315 -11.79 15.21 10.48
C CYS A 315 -12.98 16.17 10.47
N GLN A 316 -13.80 16.18 11.52
CA GLN A 316 -14.96 17.08 11.63
C GLN A 316 -14.52 18.55 11.64
N VAL A 317 -13.48 18.88 12.40
CA VAL A 317 -12.91 20.25 12.44
C VAL A 317 -12.33 20.63 11.09
N ALA A 318 -11.63 19.71 10.40
CA ALA A 318 -11.06 19.98 9.09
C ALA A 318 -12.15 20.21 8.02
N SER A 319 -13.21 19.38 8.00
CA SER A 319 -14.35 19.56 7.10
C SER A 319 -15.08 20.88 7.37
N ALA A 320 -15.41 21.17 8.63
CA ALA A 320 -16.05 22.43 9.00
C ALA A 320 -15.18 23.65 8.65
N TYR A 321 -13.86 23.57 8.86
CA TYR A 321 -12.95 24.65 8.51
C TYR A 321 -12.90 24.89 6.99
N GLN A 322 -12.86 23.82 6.19
CA GLN A 322 -12.87 23.92 4.73
C GLN A 322 -14.18 24.51 4.19
N GLU A 323 -15.32 24.14 4.77
CA GLU A 323 -16.64 24.69 4.39
C GLU A 323 -16.77 26.17 4.77
N LEU A 324 -16.39 26.53 6.00
CA LEU A 324 -16.55 27.88 6.55
C LEU A 324 -15.53 28.89 5.97
N PHE A 325 -14.29 28.46 5.74
CA PHE A 325 -13.18 29.33 5.38
C PHE A 325 -12.62 29.06 3.98
N ALA A 326 -13.40 28.46 3.08
CA ALA A 326 -13.02 28.23 1.67
C ALA A 326 -12.44 29.47 0.97
N ALA A 327 -12.89 30.66 1.37
CA ALA A 327 -12.46 31.94 0.80
C ALA A 327 -11.03 32.39 1.19
N GLN A 328 -10.41 31.80 2.23
CA GLN A 328 -9.06 32.19 2.68
C GLN A 328 -7.91 31.58 1.85
N GLY A 329 -8.21 30.73 0.88
CA GLY A 329 -7.23 30.17 -0.05
C GLY A 329 -6.12 29.34 0.64
N PRO A 330 -4.89 29.30 0.09
CA PRO A 330 -3.83 28.39 0.53
C PRO A 330 -3.26 28.71 1.92
N ALA A 331 -3.28 29.97 2.35
CA ALA A 331 -2.77 30.38 3.67
C ALA A 331 -3.61 29.83 4.83
N GLY A 332 -4.94 29.78 4.68
CA GLY A 332 -5.83 29.14 5.66
C GLY A 332 -5.64 27.63 5.72
N ALA A 333 -5.44 26.99 4.56
CA ALA A 333 -5.15 25.56 4.48
C ALA A 333 -3.82 25.18 5.16
N GLU A 334 -2.80 26.04 5.07
CA GLU A 334 -1.52 25.84 5.76
C GLU A 334 -1.65 25.99 7.29
N LYS A 335 -2.43 26.96 7.77
CA LYS A 335 -2.74 27.09 9.22
C LYS A 335 -3.45 25.85 9.76
N LEU A 336 -4.44 25.33 9.03
CA LEU A 336 -5.12 24.08 9.38
C LEU A 336 -4.16 22.88 9.34
N ALA A 337 -3.27 22.81 8.34
CA ALA A 337 -2.29 21.73 8.23
C ALA A 337 -1.26 21.77 9.38
N ALA A 338 -0.79 22.95 9.78
CA ALA A 338 0.10 23.12 10.93
C ALA A 338 -0.57 22.71 12.25
N PHE A 339 -1.82 23.13 12.45
CA PHE A 339 -2.65 22.71 13.58
C PHE A 339 -2.81 21.18 13.65
N ALA A 340 -3.18 20.56 12.54
CA ALA A 340 -3.35 19.11 12.45
C ALA A 340 -2.03 18.35 12.66
N ARG A 341 -0.91 18.88 12.17
CA ARG A 341 0.43 18.29 12.35
C ARG A 341 0.88 18.32 13.81
N GLU A 342 0.65 19.42 14.52
CA GLU A 342 1.04 19.55 15.93
C GLU A 342 0.24 18.56 16.82
N LEU A 343 -1.09 18.56 16.71
CA LEU A 343 -1.93 17.67 17.49
C LEU A 343 -1.78 16.21 17.06
N GLY A 344 -1.64 15.96 15.76
CA GLY A 344 -1.37 14.64 15.20
C GLY A 344 -0.06 14.05 15.72
N GLY A 345 1.00 14.86 15.81
CA GLY A 345 2.28 14.46 16.40
C GLY A 345 2.14 14.03 17.87
N ARG A 346 1.36 14.76 18.68
CA ARG A 346 1.07 14.35 20.07
C ARG A 346 0.30 13.04 20.14
N TYR A 347 -0.72 12.86 19.29
CA TYR A 347 -1.46 11.59 19.20
C TYR A 347 -0.54 10.42 18.83
N PHE A 348 0.32 10.59 17.82
CA PHE A 348 1.28 9.58 17.41
C PHE A 348 2.26 9.20 18.52
N ALA A 349 2.74 10.17 19.31
CA ALA A 349 3.59 9.87 20.47
C ALA A 349 2.87 9.02 21.53
N LEU A 350 1.57 9.26 21.76
CA LEU A 350 0.76 8.45 22.69
C LEU A 350 0.56 7.02 22.16
N VAL A 351 0.27 6.88 20.85
CA VAL A 351 0.13 5.58 20.19
C VAL A 351 1.45 4.80 20.25
N GLU A 352 2.57 5.43 19.93
CA GLU A 352 3.90 4.81 20.03
C GLU A 352 4.20 4.35 21.45
N ARG A 353 3.91 5.17 22.45
CA ARG A 353 4.11 4.81 23.87
C ARG A 353 3.24 3.62 24.29
N ARG A 354 2.00 3.51 23.81
CA ARG A 354 1.16 2.33 24.04
C ARG A 354 1.72 1.08 23.36
N LEU A 355 2.12 1.20 22.09
CA LEU A 355 2.66 0.10 21.30
C LEU A 355 3.98 -0.43 21.87
N ALA A 356 4.81 0.45 22.45
CA ALA A 356 6.03 0.07 23.15
C ALA A 356 5.77 -0.76 24.43
N GLN A 357 4.66 -0.53 25.14
CA GLN A 357 4.29 -1.32 26.32
C GLN A 357 3.91 -2.77 26.00
N GLU A 358 3.51 -3.06 24.76
CA GLU A 358 3.12 -4.40 24.27
C GLU A 358 4.29 -5.27 23.84
N GLN A 359 5.52 -4.77 23.98
CA GLN A 359 6.74 -5.48 23.56
C GLN A 359 7.00 -6.77 24.38
N GLY A 360 6.34 -6.95 25.52
CA GLY A 360 6.43 -8.15 26.36
C GLY A 360 5.37 -9.23 26.08
N GLY A 361 5.44 -9.91 24.93
CA GLY A 361 4.70 -11.17 24.70
C GLY A 361 3.23 -11.07 24.27
N GLY A 362 2.73 -9.88 23.89
CA GLY A 362 1.35 -9.71 23.41
C GLY A 362 1.03 -10.41 22.08
N ASP A 363 -0.22 -10.82 21.90
CA ASP A 363 -0.74 -11.47 20.69
C ASP A 363 -0.48 -10.63 19.43
N ASN A 364 0.33 -11.14 18.50
CA ASN A 364 0.61 -10.45 17.23
C ASN A 364 -0.66 -10.22 16.39
N SER A 365 -1.71 -11.03 16.58
CA SER A 365 -3.01 -10.82 15.94
C SER A 365 -3.69 -9.54 16.40
N LEU A 366 -3.67 -9.23 17.71
CA LEU A 366 -4.23 -8.00 18.26
C LEU A 366 -3.45 -6.78 17.80
N LEU A 367 -2.12 -6.86 17.82
CA LEU A 367 -1.25 -5.79 17.34
C LEU A 367 -1.48 -5.48 15.86
N VAL A 368 -1.51 -6.50 14.99
CA VAL A 368 -1.75 -6.30 13.55
C VAL A 368 -3.11 -5.68 13.29
N ARG A 369 -4.16 -6.12 14.02
CA ARG A 369 -5.51 -5.54 13.91
C ARG A 369 -5.54 -4.08 14.37
N ALA A 370 -4.83 -3.75 15.46
CA ALA A 370 -4.73 -2.38 15.94
C ALA A 370 -3.99 -1.48 14.93
N LEU A 371 -2.84 -1.92 14.40
CA LEU A 371 -2.10 -1.20 13.36
C LEU A 371 -2.91 -1.00 12.08
N ASP A 372 -3.65 -2.03 11.66
CA ASP A 372 -4.52 -1.93 10.48
C ASP A 372 -5.63 -0.90 10.69
N ARG A 373 -6.26 -0.90 11.87
CA ARG A 373 -7.30 0.06 12.20
C ARG A 373 -6.77 1.49 12.32
N PHE A 374 -5.61 1.66 12.95
CA PHE A 374 -4.87 2.93 13.01
C PHE A 374 -4.61 3.48 11.59
N HIS A 375 -4.01 2.67 10.72
CA HIS A 375 -3.72 3.04 9.33
C HIS A 375 -5.00 3.37 8.53
N ARG A 376 -6.07 2.57 8.65
CA ARG A 376 -7.35 2.84 7.97
C ARG A 376 -7.99 4.14 8.41
N ARG A 377 -8.00 4.42 9.72
CA ARG A 377 -8.63 5.62 10.29
C ARG A 377 -7.89 6.89 9.90
N LEU A 378 -6.56 6.84 9.75
CA LEU A 378 -5.75 7.99 9.32
C LEU A 378 -5.72 8.19 7.80
N ARG A 379 -6.15 7.21 7.02
CA ARG A 379 -6.32 7.35 5.57
C ARG A 379 -7.42 8.34 5.19
N ALA A 380 -8.54 8.36 5.92
CA ALA A 380 -9.66 9.27 5.67
C ALA A 380 -9.27 10.76 5.81
N PRO A 381 -8.64 11.21 6.92
CA PRO A 381 -8.10 12.57 7.02
C PRO A 381 -6.96 12.83 6.05
N GLY A 382 -6.19 11.81 5.63
CA GLY A 382 -5.11 11.98 4.65
C GLY A 382 -5.55 12.57 3.31
N ALA A 383 -6.81 12.38 2.90
CA ALA A 383 -7.37 13.01 1.71
C ALA A 383 -7.76 14.48 1.93
N LEU A 384 -8.27 14.81 3.13
CA LEU A 384 -8.71 16.17 3.49
C LEU A 384 -7.54 17.07 3.93
N LEU A 385 -6.51 16.47 4.52
CA LEU A 385 -5.34 17.12 5.15
C LEU A 385 -4.03 16.57 4.57
N ALA A 386 -3.95 16.43 3.24
CA ALA A 386 -2.75 15.92 2.58
C ALA A 386 -1.48 16.73 2.98
N ALA A 387 -1.61 18.05 3.11
CA ALA A 387 -0.53 18.96 3.52
C ALA A 387 -0.04 18.75 4.97
N ALA A 388 -0.81 18.04 5.81
CA ALA A 388 -0.41 17.72 7.18
C ALA A 388 0.47 16.46 7.26
N GLY A 389 0.54 15.64 6.21
CA GLY A 389 1.41 14.45 6.16
C GLY A 389 1.01 13.31 7.12
N LEU A 390 -0.18 13.36 7.72
CA LEU A 390 -0.59 12.42 8.78
C LEU A 390 -0.65 10.97 8.31
N ALA A 391 -1.01 10.72 7.05
CA ALA A 391 -1.06 9.37 6.49
C ALA A 391 0.34 8.78 6.26
N GLU A 392 1.32 9.60 5.90
CA GLU A 392 2.72 9.19 5.71
C GLU A 392 3.38 8.88 7.07
N ALA A 393 3.20 9.76 8.05
CA ALA A 393 3.65 9.52 9.42
C ALA A 393 3.01 8.25 10.02
N ALA A 394 1.72 8.00 9.77
CA ALA A 394 1.06 6.77 10.20
C ALA A 394 1.70 5.53 9.58
N THR A 395 2.09 5.59 8.30
CA THR A 395 2.75 4.45 7.63
C THR A 395 4.16 4.22 8.16
N GLU A 396 4.90 5.28 8.46
CA GLU A 396 6.24 5.19 9.06
C GLU A 396 6.19 4.57 10.47
N ILE A 397 5.17 4.88 11.26
CA ILE A 397 4.93 4.25 12.57
C ILE A 397 4.65 2.76 12.39
N VAL A 398 3.78 2.37 11.45
CA VAL A 398 3.49 0.96 11.17
C VAL A 398 4.76 0.21 10.76
N GLU A 399 5.59 0.78 9.89
CA GLU A 399 6.87 0.20 9.48
C GLU A 399 7.84 0.03 10.64
N ARG A 400 8.00 1.07 11.47
CA ARG A 400 8.87 1.03 12.64
C ARG A 400 8.42 -0.03 13.64
N VAL A 401 7.14 -0.09 13.96
CA VAL A 401 6.58 -1.11 14.87
C VAL A 401 6.74 -2.51 14.29
N ALA A 402 6.51 -2.70 13.00
CA ALA A 402 6.72 -3.98 12.33
C ALA A 402 8.20 -4.40 12.39
N ARG A 403 9.14 -3.47 12.16
CA ARG A 403 10.60 -3.70 12.26
C ARG A 403 11.04 -4.01 13.70
N GLU A 404 10.50 -3.31 14.69
CA GLU A 404 10.74 -3.61 16.11
C GLU A 404 10.22 -5.00 16.50
N ARG A 405 9.06 -5.43 16.00
CA ARG A 405 8.55 -6.79 16.25
C ARG A 405 9.42 -7.86 15.58
N LEU A 406 9.93 -7.61 14.39
CA LEU A 406 10.94 -8.50 13.78
C LEU A 406 12.21 -8.60 14.63
N GLY A 407 12.67 -7.48 15.19
CA GLY A 407 13.78 -7.45 16.15
C GLY A 407 13.52 -8.28 17.41
N HIS A 408 12.32 -8.19 17.97
CA HIS A 408 11.91 -9.02 19.12
C HIS A 408 11.88 -10.52 18.77
N HIS A 409 11.35 -10.90 17.61
CA HIS A 409 11.37 -12.29 17.14
C HIS A 409 12.80 -12.79 16.92
N LEU A 410 13.68 -11.98 16.34
CA LEU A 410 15.10 -12.31 16.19
C LEU A 410 15.77 -12.53 17.55
N GLN A 411 15.51 -11.66 18.52
CA GLN A 411 16.03 -11.81 19.88
C GLN A 411 15.44 -13.05 20.57
N GLY A 412 14.17 -13.35 20.34
CA GLY A 412 13.50 -14.58 20.76
C GLY A 412 14.21 -15.82 20.22
N LEU A 413 14.48 -15.88 18.92
CA LEU A 413 15.21 -16.97 18.27
C LEU A 413 16.64 -17.12 18.83
N ARG A 414 17.36 -16.01 19.05
CA ARG A 414 18.68 -16.01 19.69
C ARG A 414 18.63 -16.59 21.11
N SER A 415 17.64 -16.18 21.90
CA SER A 415 17.47 -16.68 23.27
C SER A 415 17.09 -18.16 23.30
N ALA A 416 16.24 -18.62 22.37
CA ALA A 416 15.89 -20.03 22.21
C ALA A 416 17.13 -20.86 21.85
N PHE A 417 17.94 -20.41 20.89
CA PHE A 417 19.20 -21.09 20.54
C PHE A 417 20.14 -21.21 21.74
N LEU A 418 20.35 -20.11 22.48
CA LEU A 418 21.19 -20.11 23.69
C LEU A 418 20.61 -21.01 24.80
N GLY A 419 19.29 -21.06 24.94
CA GLY A 419 18.58 -21.99 25.81
C GLY A 419 18.89 -23.44 25.45
N CYS A 420 18.70 -23.82 24.18
CA CYS A 420 19.05 -25.16 23.70
C CYS A 420 20.52 -25.51 23.94
N LEU A 421 21.46 -24.58 23.76
CA LEU A 421 22.87 -24.81 24.05
C LEU A 421 23.13 -25.00 25.55
N THR A 422 22.39 -24.28 26.40
CA THR A 422 22.48 -24.44 27.86
C THR A 422 21.98 -25.82 28.27
N ASP A 423 20.87 -26.29 27.71
CA ASP A 423 20.32 -27.62 27.95
C ASP A 423 21.28 -28.72 27.49
N VAL A 424 21.90 -28.58 26.31
CA VAL A 424 22.94 -29.50 25.83
C VAL A 424 24.14 -29.52 26.77
N ARG A 425 24.60 -28.36 27.25
CA ARG A 425 25.72 -28.29 28.21
C ARG A 425 25.37 -28.98 29.53
N GLN A 426 24.15 -28.82 30.02
CA GLN A 426 23.69 -29.50 31.23
C GLN A 426 23.59 -31.01 31.02
N ALA A 427 23.05 -31.46 29.88
CA ALA A 427 22.97 -32.87 29.53
C ALA A 427 24.35 -33.53 29.39
N LEU A 428 25.33 -32.81 28.83
CA LEU A 428 26.72 -33.28 28.72
C LEU A 428 27.47 -33.30 30.07
N ALA A 429 27.09 -32.42 31.02
CA ALA A 429 27.69 -32.35 32.35
C ALA A 429 27.05 -33.30 33.37
N ALA A 430 25.86 -33.83 33.08
CA ALA A 430 25.13 -34.70 33.99
C ALA A 430 25.90 -36.02 34.28
N PRO A 431 26.03 -36.44 35.55
CA PRO A 431 26.67 -37.71 35.89
C PRO A 431 25.92 -38.88 35.28
N ARG A 432 26.62 -39.77 34.57
CA ARG A 432 26.03 -41.00 34.02
C ARG A 432 25.70 -41.95 35.17
N LEU A 433 24.42 -42.17 35.45
CA LEU A 433 23.94 -43.18 36.41
C LEU A 433 24.24 -44.58 35.85
N ALA A 434 24.78 -45.47 36.68
CA ALA A 434 25.08 -46.84 36.29
C ALA A 434 23.81 -47.53 35.74
N GLY A 435 23.85 -47.97 34.48
CA GLY A 435 22.76 -48.69 33.82
C GLY A 435 21.83 -47.87 32.92
N LYS A 436 21.97 -46.53 32.83
CA LYS A 436 21.33 -45.70 31.79
C LYS A 436 22.39 -45.02 30.94
N GLU A 437 22.45 -45.38 29.66
CA GLU A 437 23.20 -44.56 28.69
C GLU A 437 22.54 -43.17 28.67
N GLY A 438 23.34 -42.12 28.90
CA GLY A 438 22.87 -40.74 28.76
C GLY A 438 22.48 -40.46 27.30
N PRO A 439 21.75 -39.37 27.03
CA PRO A 439 21.28 -39.06 25.68
C PRO A 439 22.46 -39.02 24.70
N GLY A 440 22.30 -39.71 23.58
CA GLY A 440 23.32 -39.79 22.54
C GLY A 440 23.60 -38.42 21.94
N LEU A 441 24.83 -38.18 21.49
CA LEU A 441 25.19 -36.89 20.88
C LEU A 441 24.34 -36.57 19.63
N ALA A 442 23.95 -37.61 18.88
CA ALA A 442 23.03 -37.51 17.75
C ALA A 442 21.60 -37.12 18.17
N GLU A 443 21.10 -37.63 19.29
CA GLU A 443 19.78 -37.28 19.82
C GLU A 443 19.73 -35.83 20.30
N LEU A 444 20.77 -35.39 21.01
CA LEU A 444 20.92 -33.99 21.42
C LEU A 444 20.96 -33.06 20.20
N LEU A 445 21.68 -33.43 19.14
CA LEU A 445 21.71 -32.67 17.89
C LEU A 445 20.33 -32.60 17.24
N ALA A 446 19.60 -33.71 17.15
CA ALA A 446 18.26 -33.76 16.58
C ALA A 446 17.26 -32.91 17.38
N ASN A 447 17.35 -32.92 18.71
CA ASN A 447 16.51 -32.10 19.59
C ASN A 447 16.78 -30.60 19.40
N VAL A 448 18.05 -30.20 19.30
CA VAL A 448 18.44 -28.81 19.03
C VAL A 448 17.94 -28.37 17.65
N ALA A 449 18.17 -29.19 16.62
CA ALA A 449 17.77 -28.86 15.25
C ALA A 449 16.24 -28.72 15.11
N SER A 450 15.48 -29.66 15.69
CA SER A 450 14.01 -29.64 15.67
C SER A 450 13.42 -28.50 16.49
N SER A 451 13.97 -28.21 17.67
CA SER A 451 13.55 -27.09 18.51
C SER A 451 13.75 -25.75 17.81
N ILE A 452 14.95 -25.48 17.28
CA ILE A 452 15.24 -24.25 16.55
C ILE A 452 14.31 -24.11 15.34
N LEU A 453 14.14 -25.18 14.56
CA LEU A 453 13.26 -25.15 13.40
C LEU A 453 11.80 -24.86 13.77
N SER A 454 11.32 -25.42 14.88
CA SER A 454 9.98 -25.13 15.42
C SER A 454 9.83 -23.66 15.80
N HIS A 455 10.81 -23.08 16.49
CA HIS A 455 10.81 -21.66 16.85
C HIS A 455 10.86 -20.74 15.63
N ILE A 456 11.63 -21.10 14.59
CA ILE A 456 11.65 -20.36 13.31
C ILE A 456 10.27 -20.40 12.66
N LYS A 457 9.63 -21.58 12.56
CA LYS A 457 8.30 -21.73 11.98
C LYS A 457 7.25 -20.93 12.74
N ALA A 458 7.28 -20.95 14.08
CA ALA A 458 6.39 -20.16 14.92
C ALA A 458 6.59 -18.65 14.71
N SER A 459 7.84 -18.20 14.61
CA SER A 459 8.17 -16.80 14.35
C SER A 459 7.68 -16.35 12.96
N LEU A 460 7.90 -17.16 11.93
CA LEU A 460 7.41 -16.90 10.58
C LEU A 460 5.87 -16.85 10.53
N ALA A 461 5.18 -17.79 11.19
CA ALA A 461 3.72 -17.78 11.27
C ALA A 461 3.17 -16.53 11.97
N ALA A 462 3.81 -16.10 13.05
CA ALA A 462 3.44 -14.88 13.77
C ALA A 462 3.65 -13.61 12.94
N VAL A 463 4.74 -13.56 12.17
CA VAL A 463 5.07 -12.44 11.27
C VAL A 463 4.19 -12.45 10.01
N HIS A 464 3.75 -13.62 9.55
CA HIS A 464 2.89 -13.75 8.37
C HIS A 464 1.55 -13.00 8.53
N LEU A 465 1.08 -12.82 9.77
CA LEU A 465 -0.10 -12.02 10.09
C LEU A 465 -0.01 -10.58 9.55
N PHE A 466 1.18 -9.96 9.52
CA PHE A 466 1.39 -8.61 8.97
C PHE A 466 1.18 -8.55 7.46
N THR A 467 1.34 -9.68 6.76
CA THR A 467 1.20 -9.80 5.31
C THR A 467 -0.14 -10.39 4.85
N ALA A 468 -1.04 -10.68 5.80
CA ALA A 468 -2.36 -11.22 5.51
C ALA A 468 -3.14 -10.29 4.55
N LYS A 469 -3.90 -10.88 3.62
CA LYS A 469 -4.66 -10.13 2.59
C LYS A 469 -5.71 -9.17 3.19
N GLU A 470 -6.16 -9.44 4.40
CA GLU A 470 -7.16 -8.65 5.11
C GLU A 470 -6.60 -7.33 5.65
N VAL A 471 -5.27 -7.19 5.71
CA VAL A 471 -4.57 -6.02 6.26
C VAL A 471 -4.39 -4.96 5.19
N SER A 472 -4.94 -3.77 5.42
CA SER A 472 -5.00 -2.69 4.42
C SER A 472 -3.65 -2.06 4.09
N PHE A 473 -2.70 -2.04 5.03
CA PHE A 473 -1.35 -1.54 4.78
C PHE A 473 -0.48 -2.55 4.00
N SER A 474 -0.79 -3.85 4.07
CA SER A 474 -0.09 -4.92 3.32
C SER A 474 -0.29 -4.82 1.80
N ASN A 475 -1.39 -4.21 1.36
CA ASN A 475 -1.68 -4.00 -0.07
C ASN A 475 -0.80 -2.93 -0.73
N LYS A 476 0.03 -2.23 0.05
CA LYS A 476 0.95 -1.23 -0.50
C LYS A 476 2.26 -1.90 -0.93
N PRO A 477 2.69 -1.71 -2.19
CA PRO A 477 3.85 -2.42 -2.74
C PRO A 477 5.14 -2.08 -1.98
N TYR A 478 5.33 -0.83 -1.55
CA TYR A 478 6.52 -0.41 -0.79
C TYR A 478 6.66 -1.15 0.54
N PHE A 479 5.57 -1.26 1.31
CA PHE A 479 5.58 -1.92 2.61
C PHE A 479 5.83 -3.42 2.44
N ARG A 480 5.10 -4.07 1.53
CA ARG A 480 5.20 -5.51 1.33
C ARG A 480 6.60 -5.91 0.81
N GLY A 481 7.13 -5.16 -0.14
CA GLY A 481 8.46 -5.38 -0.71
C GLY A 481 9.57 -5.25 0.32
N GLU A 482 9.66 -4.10 0.99
CA GLU A 482 10.69 -3.82 2.00
C GLU A 482 10.55 -4.73 3.23
N PHE A 483 9.32 -4.90 3.74
CA PHE A 483 9.08 -5.75 4.90
C PHE A 483 9.43 -7.22 4.64
N CYS A 484 8.99 -7.80 3.53
CA CYS A 484 9.26 -9.21 3.22
C CYS A 484 10.75 -9.46 2.91
N SER A 485 11.37 -8.62 2.07
CA SER A 485 12.75 -8.81 1.64
C SER A 485 13.78 -8.38 2.69
N GLN A 486 13.73 -7.12 3.13
CA GLN A 486 14.71 -6.57 4.07
C GLN A 486 14.37 -6.88 5.52
N GLY A 487 13.08 -6.90 5.87
CA GLY A 487 12.63 -7.19 7.23
C GLY A 487 12.69 -8.69 7.57
N VAL A 488 11.87 -9.50 6.92
CA VAL A 488 11.69 -10.93 7.25
C VAL A 488 12.88 -11.76 6.76
N ARG A 489 13.22 -11.70 5.48
CA ARG A 489 14.29 -12.53 4.94
C ARG A 489 15.67 -12.09 5.46
N GLU A 490 16.08 -10.85 5.23
CA GLU A 490 17.40 -10.37 5.68
C GLU A 490 17.48 -10.12 7.19
N GLY A 491 16.56 -9.33 7.74
CA GLY A 491 16.60 -8.94 9.16
C GLY A 491 16.39 -10.10 10.13
N LEU A 492 15.36 -10.93 9.91
CA LEU A 492 15.01 -12.02 10.82
C LEU A 492 15.77 -13.31 10.52
N ILE A 493 15.63 -13.88 9.32
CA ILE A 493 16.18 -15.22 9.01
C ILE A 493 17.70 -15.17 8.79
N VAL A 494 18.18 -14.32 7.88
CA VAL A 494 19.62 -14.19 7.63
C VAL A 494 20.33 -13.64 8.88
N GLY A 495 19.74 -12.66 9.55
CA GLY A 495 20.22 -12.14 10.84
C GLY A 495 20.34 -13.23 11.92
N PHE A 496 19.38 -14.17 11.98
CA PHE A 496 19.45 -15.30 12.90
C PHE A 496 20.55 -16.30 12.53
N ILE A 497 20.64 -16.73 11.27
CA ILE A 497 21.67 -17.70 10.80
C ILE A 497 23.08 -17.15 11.08
N ARG A 498 23.32 -15.87 10.78
CA ARG A 498 24.60 -15.20 11.08
C ARG A 498 24.87 -15.16 12.58
N SER A 499 23.87 -14.82 13.39
CA SER A 499 23.99 -14.82 14.85
C SER A 499 24.30 -16.20 15.41
N MET A 500 23.69 -17.26 14.86
CA MET A 500 23.96 -18.65 15.23
C MET A 500 25.42 -19.01 14.93
N CYS A 501 25.90 -18.70 13.72
CA CYS A 501 27.28 -18.95 13.32
C CYS A 501 28.27 -18.18 14.22
N GLN A 502 28.03 -16.90 14.50
CA GLN A 502 28.85 -16.08 15.40
C GLN A 502 28.87 -16.64 16.83
N THR A 503 27.71 -17.05 17.35
CA THR A 503 27.61 -17.67 18.68
C THR A 503 28.40 -18.98 18.72
N ALA A 504 28.31 -19.80 17.67
CA ALA A 504 29.09 -21.03 17.59
C ALA A 504 30.60 -20.74 17.55
N GLN A 505 31.04 -19.75 16.77
CA GLN A 505 32.45 -19.33 16.70
C GLN A 505 32.99 -18.80 18.04
N SER A 506 32.16 -18.12 18.84
CA SER A 506 32.58 -17.59 20.15
C SER A 506 33.11 -18.66 21.12
N PHE A 507 32.71 -19.92 20.94
CA PHE A 507 33.22 -21.07 21.71
C PHE A 507 34.64 -21.50 21.30
N CYS A 508 35.14 -21.04 20.15
CA CYS A 508 36.53 -21.22 19.72
C CYS A 508 37.46 -20.11 20.26
N ASP A 509 36.93 -18.90 20.42
CA ASP A 509 37.70 -17.68 20.73
C ASP A 509 37.88 -17.40 22.22
N SER A 510 37.26 -18.21 23.09
CA SER A 510 37.33 -18.06 24.55
C SER A 510 38.28 -19.08 25.20
N PRO A 511 39.62 -18.96 25.06
CA PRO A 511 40.55 -19.77 25.82
C PRO A 511 40.62 -19.23 27.27
N GLY A 512 39.72 -19.71 28.14
CA GLY A 512 40.03 -19.85 29.57
C GLY A 512 39.95 -18.63 30.49
N GLU A 513 39.60 -17.41 30.06
CA GLU A 513 39.57 -16.26 31.01
C GLU A 513 38.26 -16.10 31.80
N LYS A 514 37.12 -16.61 31.33
CA LYS A 514 35.83 -16.51 32.04
C LYS A 514 34.99 -17.78 31.93
N GLY A 515 35.31 -18.76 32.77
CA GLY A 515 34.38 -19.83 33.16
C GLY A 515 34.39 -21.10 32.28
N GLY A 516 35.05 -22.15 32.79
CA GLY A 516 34.90 -23.54 32.35
C GLY A 516 35.42 -23.85 30.94
N ALA A 517 36.25 -24.89 30.79
CA ALA A 517 36.59 -25.40 29.47
C ALA A 517 35.32 -25.81 28.73
N THR A 518 35.15 -25.34 27.48
CA THR A 518 34.07 -25.77 26.60
C THR A 518 34.14 -27.29 26.42
N PRO A 519 33.05 -28.04 26.69
CA PRO A 519 33.07 -29.49 26.50
C PRO A 519 33.40 -29.82 25.03
N PRO A 520 34.40 -30.66 24.73
CA PRO A 520 34.75 -31.00 23.35
C PRO A 520 33.58 -31.60 22.56
N ALA A 521 32.68 -32.33 23.23
CA ALA A 521 31.46 -32.85 22.63
C ALA A 521 30.53 -31.75 22.08
N LEU A 522 30.49 -30.58 22.72
CA LEU A 522 29.69 -29.43 22.26
C LEU A 522 30.27 -28.85 20.97
N LEU A 523 31.60 -28.74 20.85
CA LEU A 523 32.26 -28.27 19.63
C LEU A 523 31.95 -29.18 18.44
N LEU A 524 31.97 -30.49 18.68
CA LEU A 524 31.66 -31.49 17.66
C LEU A 524 30.19 -31.42 17.21
N LEU A 525 29.25 -31.28 18.17
CA LEU A 525 27.82 -31.10 17.90
C LEU A 525 27.55 -29.82 17.12
N LEU A 526 28.11 -28.68 17.54
CA LEU A 526 27.95 -27.40 16.85
C LEU A 526 28.53 -27.43 15.43
N SER A 527 29.69 -28.10 15.24
CA SER A 527 30.26 -28.29 13.92
C SER A 527 29.31 -29.06 13.01
N ARG A 528 28.72 -30.16 13.52
CA ARG A 528 27.77 -30.95 12.74
C ARG A 528 26.47 -30.19 12.45
N LEU A 529 25.95 -29.46 13.43
CA LEU A 529 24.77 -28.60 13.27
C LEU A 529 24.99 -27.56 12.14
N CYS A 530 26.16 -26.90 12.12
CA CYS A 530 26.48 -25.93 11.07
C CYS A 530 26.59 -26.60 9.67
N LEU A 531 27.06 -27.85 9.61
CA LEU A 531 27.12 -28.63 8.37
C LEU A 531 25.73 -29.07 7.89
N ASP A 532 24.84 -29.48 8.80
CA ASP A 532 23.44 -29.80 8.48
C ASP A 532 22.67 -28.54 8.01
N TYR A 533 23.05 -27.37 8.54
CA TYR A 533 22.57 -26.09 8.05
C TYR A 533 23.02 -25.77 6.63
N GLU A 534 24.30 -25.98 6.34
CA GLU A 534 24.84 -25.78 5.00
C GLU A 534 24.21 -26.70 3.96
N THR A 535 24.05 -27.98 4.29
CA THR A 535 23.59 -29.01 3.34
C THR A 535 22.11 -28.92 2.99
N ALA A 536 21.23 -28.59 3.95
CA ALA A 536 19.80 -28.60 3.72
C ALA A 536 19.01 -27.50 4.43
N THR A 537 19.34 -27.18 5.69
CA THR A 537 18.42 -26.39 6.52
C THR A 537 18.34 -24.92 6.09
N ILE A 538 19.47 -24.31 5.68
CA ILE A 538 19.48 -22.93 5.17
C ILE A 538 18.62 -22.82 3.90
N SER A 539 18.80 -23.73 2.94
CA SER A 539 18.01 -23.74 1.71
C SER A 539 16.53 -23.92 2.02
N TYR A 540 16.17 -24.87 2.89
CA TYR A 540 14.79 -25.13 3.27
C TYR A 540 14.12 -23.92 3.92
N ILE A 541 14.77 -23.28 4.90
CA ILE A 541 14.19 -22.13 5.63
C ILE A 541 14.02 -20.94 4.68
N LEU A 542 14.99 -20.68 3.80
CA LEU A 542 14.88 -19.58 2.84
C LEU A 542 13.78 -19.84 1.81
N THR A 543 13.69 -21.05 1.25
CA THR A 543 12.56 -21.41 0.35
C THR A 543 11.22 -21.27 1.06
N LEU A 544 11.10 -21.76 2.30
CA LEU A 544 9.88 -21.62 3.10
C LEU A 544 9.50 -20.15 3.30
N THR A 545 10.49 -19.28 3.55
CA THR A 545 10.28 -17.84 3.72
C THR A 545 9.86 -17.19 2.39
N ASP A 546 10.54 -17.52 1.30
CA ASP A 546 10.27 -16.94 -0.02
C ASP A 546 8.86 -17.35 -0.52
N GLU A 547 8.43 -18.59 -0.28
CA GLU A 547 7.07 -19.08 -0.60
C GLU A 547 5.99 -18.40 0.22
N GLN A 548 6.20 -18.20 1.53
CA GLN A 548 5.21 -17.60 2.42
C GLN A 548 5.04 -16.09 2.19
N PHE A 549 6.10 -15.40 1.79
CA PHE A 549 6.14 -13.94 1.73
C PHE A 549 6.18 -13.37 0.30
N LEU A 550 6.32 -14.23 -0.73
CA LEU A 550 6.34 -13.88 -2.17
C LEU A 550 7.21 -12.64 -2.44
N VAL A 551 8.53 -12.79 -2.27
CA VAL A 551 9.50 -11.71 -2.51
C VAL A 551 9.42 -11.25 -3.97
N GLN A 552 8.78 -10.11 -4.22
CA GLN A 552 8.51 -9.57 -5.56
C GLN A 552 9.50 -8.47 -6.00
N ASP A 553 10.33 -7.94 -5.10
CA ASP A 553 11.16 -6.75 -5.37
C ASP A 553 12.64 -7.03 -5.66
N GLN A 554 13.19 -6.20 -6.55
CA GLN A 554 14.58 -6.16 -7.05
C GLN A 554 15.61 -5.65 -6.01
N SER A 555 15.37 -5.83 -4.71
CA SER A 555 16.34 -5.44 -3.70
C SER A 555 17.44 -6.51 -3.58
N PRO A 556 18.72 -6.14 -3.38
CA PRO A 556 19.79 -7.11 -3.28
C PRO A 556 19.60 -7.94 -2.00
N VAL A 557 19.28 -9.21 -2.18
CA VAL A 557 19.12 -10.19 -1.09
C VAL A 557 20.38 -11.05 -0.98
N THR A 558 20.75 -11.42 0.24
CA THR A 558 21.90 -12.30 0.49
C THR A 558 21.65 -13.65 -0.19
N PRO A 559 22.54 -14.10 -1.09
CA PRO A 559 22.35 -15.36 -1.78
C PRO A 559 22.59 -16.54 -0.84
N VAL A 560 21.88 -17.65 -1.09
CA VAL A 560 21.97 -18.88 -0.29
C VAL A 560 23.41 -19.37 -0.18
N SER A 561 24.18 -19.28 -1.27
CA SER A 561 25.59 -19.69 -1.35
C SER A 561 26.48 -18.98 -0.33
N THR A 562 26.26 -17.70 -0.05
CA THR A 562 27.04 -16.95 0.94
C THR A 562 26.80 -17.50 2.35
N LEU A 563 25.54 -17.79 2.70
CA LEU A 563 25.19 -18.32 4.02
C LEU A 563 25.67 -19.77 4.20
N CYS A 564 25.55 -20.58 3.16
CA CYS A 564 26.15 -21.91 3.12
C CYS A 564 27.68 -21.83 3.31
N ALA A 565 28.36 -20.90 2.64
CA ALA A 565 29.80 -20.71 2.82
C ALA A 565 30.17 -20.27 4.25
N GLU A 566 29.42 -19.32 4.84
CA GLU A 566 29.60 -18.88 6.24
C GLU A 566 29.39 -20.03 7.24
N ALA A 567 28.34 -20.85 7.04
CA ALA A 567 28.04 -22.01 7.88
C ALA A 567 29.11 -23.10 7.75
N ARG A 568 29.57 -23.40 6.53
CA ARG A 568 30.66 -24.36 6.29
C ARG A 568 31.98 -23.92 6.90
N GLU A 569 32.32 -22.64 6.76
CA GLU A 569 33.54 -22.08 7.37
C GLU A 569 33.47 -22.14 8.90
N THR A 570 32.29 -21.86 9.48
CA THR A 570 32.05 -22.01 10.91
C THR A 570 32.21 -23.45 11.38
N ALA A 571 31.61 -24.42 10.66
CA ALA A 571 31.76 -25.85 10.93
C ALA A 571 33.25 -26.26 10.89
N ARG A 572 33.97 -25.84 9.84
CA ARG A 572 35.40 -26.15 9.67
C ARG A 572 36.25 -25.60 10.81
N ARG A 573 35.99 -24.37 11.25
CA ARG A 573 36.69 -23.75 12.39
C ARG A 573 36.44 -24.51 13.69
N LEU A 574 35.17 -24.87 13.97
CA LEU A 574 34.78 -25.65 15.14
C LEU A 574 35.46 -27.02 15.15
N LEU A 575 35.44 -27.74 14.03
CA LEU A 575 36.07 -29.05 13.90
C LEU A 575 37.60 -28.97 14.05
N THR A 576 38.22 -27.96 13.44
CA THR A 576 39.67 -27.71 13.58
C THR A 576 40.03 -27.39 15.04
N HIS A 577 39.20 -26.60 15.74
CA HIS A 577 39.39 -26.31 17.15
C HIS A 577 39.20 -27.56 18.02
N TYR A 578 38.21 -28.41 17.72
CA TYR A 578 38.03 -29.71 18.37
C TYR A 578 39.27 -30.60 18.24
N VAL A 579 39.82 -30.74 17.03
CA VAL A 579 41.07 -31.50 16.78
C VAL A 579 42.23 -30.95 17.59
N LYS A 580 42.37 -29.61 17.67
CA LYS A 580 43.40 -28.97 18.49
C LYS A 580 43.21 -29.27 19.97
N VAL A 581 42.00 -29.12 20.51
CA VAL A 581 41.71 -29.36 21.93
C VAL A 581 41.97 -30.82 22.30
N GLN A 582 41.44 -31.78 21.54
CA GLN A 582 41.66 -33.21 21.78
C GLN A 582 43.12 -33.62 21.59
N GLY A 583 43.77 -33.13 20.53
CA GLY A 583 45.19 -33.33 20.28
C GLY A 583 46.05 -32.81 21.44
N LEU A 584 45.71 -31.65 22.01
CA LEU A 584 46.40 -31.09 23.18
C LEU A 584 46.21 -31.93 24.44
N VAL A 585 45.01 -32.49 24.69
CA VAL A 585 44.76 -33.37 25.85
C VAL A 585 45.69 -34.59 25.82
N ILE A 586 45.75 -35.30 24.68
CA ILE A 586 46.64 -36.45 24.50
C ILE A 586 48.10 -36.01 24.55
N SER A 587 48.45 -34.91 23.89
CA SER A 587 49.81 -34.36 23.87
C SER A 587 50.32 -33.97 25.27
N GLN A 588 49.47 -33.43 26.13
CA GLN A 588 49.83 -33.10 27.51
C GLN A 588 50.12 -34.35 28.34
N MET A 589 49.36 -35.43 28.11
CA MET A 589 49.62 -36.73 28.76
C MET A 589 50.97 -37.31 28.32
N LEU A 590 51.23 -37.31 27.01
CA LEU A 590 52.50 -37.74 26.42
C LEU A 590 53.67 -36.90 26.95
N ARG A 591 53.54 -35.56 26.94
CA ARG A 591 54.56 -34.64 27.48
C ARG A 591 54.88 -34.94 28.93
N LYS A 592 53.87 -34.97 29.81
CA LYS A 592 54.06 -35.29 31.24
C LYS A 592 54.76 -36.64 31.42
N SER A 593 54.38 -37.66 30.65
CA SER A 593 54.99 -38.99 30.72
C SER A 593 56.48 -39.03 30.37
N VAL A 594 56.94 -38.11 29.51
CA VAL A 594 58.34 -37.99 29.12
C VAL A 594 59.10 -37.10 30.10
N GLU A 595 58.47 -36.04 30.61
CA GLU A 595 59.13 -35.08 31.50
C GLU A 595 59.38 -35.59 32.92
N THR A 596 58.48 -36.45 33.45
CA THR A 596 58.56 -36.90 34.85
C THR A 596 59.45 -38.14 35.06
N ARG A 597 59.90 -38.79 33.99
CA ARG A 597 60.67 -40.05 34.06
C ARG A 597 62.16 -39.77 33.96
N ASP A 598 62.96 -40.44 34.80
CA ASP A 598 64.40 -40.51 34.62
C ASP A 598 64.71 -41.48 33.48
N TRP A 599 65.27 -40.96 32.39
CA TRP A 599 65.57 -41.71 31.17
C TRP A 599 66.99 -42.31 31.16
N LEU A 600 67.86 -41.91 32.10
CA LEU A 600 69.24 -42.40 32.19
C LEU A 600 69.33 -43.67 33.03
N SER A 601 68.53 -43.77 34.11
CA SER A 601 68.53 -44.90 35.05
C SER A 601 67.34 -45.86 34.85
N THR A 602 66.98 -46.12 33.61
CA THR A 602 65.84 -46.99 33.26
C THR A 602 66.20 -48.46 33.36
N LEU A 603 65.27 -49.29 33.85
CA LEU A 603 65.39 -50.74 33.81
C LEU A 603 65.07 -51.27 32.41
N GLU A 604 65.57 -52.46 32.11
CA GLU A 604 65.26 -53.16 30.86
C GLU A 604 63.74 -53.30 30.65
N PRO A 605 63.21 -52.86 29.49
CA PRO A 605 61.77 -52.81 29.27
C PRO A 605 61.20 -54.23 29.13
N ARG A 606 60.17 -54.54 29.92
CA ARG A 606 59.43 -55.82 29.85
C ARG A 606 57.98 -55.67 29.40
N ASN A 607 57.47 -54.43 29.43
CA ASN A 607 56.10 -54.08 29.12
C ASN A 607 56.07 -52.70 28.44
N VAL A 608 55.01 -52.44 27.69
CA VAL A 608 54.68 -51.12 27.15
C VAL A 608 54.25 -50.18 28.28
N ARG A 609 54.61 -48.89 28.21
CA ARG A 609 54.15 -47.91 29.20
C ARG A 609 52.64 -47.76 29.21
N ALA A 610 52.04 -47.70 30.41
CA ALA A 610 50.60 -47.50 30.61
C ALA A 610 50.04 -46.27 29.88
N VAL A 611 50.84 -45.20 29.74
CA VAL A 611 50.46 -44.00 29.00
C VAL A 611 50.20 -44.29 27.52
N MET A 612 50.95 -45.19 26.88
CA MET A 612 50.72 -45.53 25.47
C MET A 612 49.44 -46.33 25.28
N LYS A 613 49.14 -47.25 26.21
CA LYS A 613 47.85 -47.94 26.26
C LYS A 613 46.70 -46.94 26.41
N ARG A 614 46.87 -45.97 27.32
CA ARG A 614 45.89 -44.91 27.54
C ARG A 614 45.67 -44.02 26.31
N VAL A 615 46.73 -43.70 25.57
CA VAL A 615 46.63 -42.94 24.30
C VAL A 615 45.78 -43.71 23.28
N VAL A 616 45.95 -45.02 23.16
CA VAL A 616 45.14 -45.87 22.26
C VAL A 616 43.69 -45.95 22.74
N GLU A 617 43.45 -46.12 24.04
CA GLU A 617 42.11 -46.10 24.64
C GLU A 617 41.38 -44.77 24.39
N ASP A 618 42.04 -43.64 24.67
CA ASP A 618 41.46 -42.30 24.49
C ASP A 618 41.24 -41.99 23.00
N THR A 619 42.15 -42.41 22.11
CA THR A 619 41.96 -42.28 20.65
C THR A 619 40.77 -43.13 20.18
N THR A 620 40.59 -44.34 20.73
CA THR A 620 39.45 -45.21 20.43
C THR A 620 38.13 -44.61 20.95
N ALA A 621 38.14 -43.99 22.13
CA ALA A 621 36.97 -43.31 22.67
C ALA A 621 36.56 -42.10 21.81
N ILE A 622 37.55 -41.34 21.32
CA ILE A 622 37.33 -40.24 20.37
C ILE A 622 36.81 -40.77 19.03
N ASP A 623 37.36 -41.88 18.52
CA ASP A 623 36.91 -42.56 17.29
C ASP A 623 35.41 -42.90 17.34
N VAL A 624 34.96 -43.50 18.44
CA VAL A 624 33.55 -43.80 18.68
C VAL A 624 32.72 -42.52 18.74
N GLN A 625 33.16 -41.50 19.49
CA GLN A 625 32.42 -40.24 19.63
C GLN A 625 32.27 -39.50 18.29
N VAL A 626 33.33 -39.41 17.49
CA VAL A 626 33.32 -38.77 16.17
C VAL A 626 32.46 -39.56 15.19
N GLY A 627 32.52 -40.91 15.26
CA GLY A 627 31.71 -41.81 14.45
C GLY A 627 30.20 -41.69 14.68
N LEU A 628 29.75 -41.09 15.78
CA LEU A 628 28.32 -40.81 15.99
C LEU A 628 27.78 -39.69 15.09
N LEU A 629 28.65 -38.82 14.55
CA LEU A 629 28.24 -37.61 13.81
C LEU A 629 28.87 -37.48 12.41
N TYR A 630 30.03 -38.11 12.18
CA TYR A 630 30.77 -38.03 10.92
C TYR A 630 30.99 -39.40 10.31
N GLU A 631 30.97 -39.44 8.98
CA GLU A 631 31.25 -40.65 8.21
C GLU A 631 32.73 -41.05 8.32
N GLU A 632 33.01 -42.34 8.07
CA GLU A 632 34.35 -42.94 8.23
C GLU A 632 35.41 -42.25 7.36
N GLY A 633 35.08 -41.89 6.11
CA GLY A 633 36.04 -41.38 5.12
C GLY A 633 36.81 -42.49 4.40
N VAL A 634 37.68 -42.11 3.46
CA VAL A 634 38.47 -43.06 2.65
C VAL A 634 39.82 -43.35 3.33
N ARG A 635 40.14 -44.63 3.51
CA ARG A 635 41.46 -45.11 3.92
C ARG A 635 42.20 -45.66 2.71
N LYS A 636 43.51 -45.44 2.60
CA LYS A 636 44.32 -46.22 1.63
C LYS A 636 44.24 -47.69 2.05
N ALA A 637 43.76 -48.55 1.16
CA ALA A 637 43.62 -49.97 1.43
C ALA A 637 44.98 -50.59 1.80
N GLN A 638 44.93 -51.57 2.69
CA GLN A 638 46.07 -52.39 3.06
C GLN A 638 46.79 -52.85 1.78
N SER A 639 48.04 -52.45 1.60
CA SER A 639 48.88 -53.14 0.64
C SER A 639 49.02 -54.56 1.17
N SER A 640 48.35 -55.53 0.54
CA SER A 640 48.40 -56.96 0.86
C SER A 640 49.76 -57.57 0.53
N ASP A 641 50.85 -56.95 0.99
CA ASP A 641 52.19 -57.49 0.88
C ASP A 641 52.69 -57.82 2.28
N SER A 642 52.52 -59.09 2.64
CA SER A 642 52.98 -59.72 3.88
C SER A 642 54.51 -59.66 4.09
N SER A 643 55.24 -59.00 3.20
CA SER A 643 56.70 -58.87 3.23
C SER A 643 57.23 -57.75 4.15
N LYS A 644 56.37 -56.87 4.69
CA LYS A 644 56.81 -55.78 5.60
C LYS A 644 56.96 -56.17 7.08
N ARG A 645 56.70 -57.43 7.46
CA ARG A 645 56.98 -57.95 8.83
C ARG A 645 58.47 -58.16 9.13
N THR A 646 59.37 -57.77 8.22
CA THR A 646 60.80 -57.67 8.53
C THR A 646 61.17 -56.21 8.70
N PHE A 647 61.43 -55.86 9.96
CA PHE A 647 61.95 -54.58 10.39
C PHE A 647 63.25 -54.25 9.62
N SER A 648 63.21 -53.30 8.69
CA SER A 648 64.38 -52.74 8.02
C SER A 648 65.03 -51.70 8.95
N VAL A 649 65.80 -52.16 9.94
CA VAL A 649 66.78 -51.29 10.61
C VAL A 649 67.89 -51.03 9.57
N TYR A 650 68.12 -49.75 9.26
CA TYR A 650 68.92 -49.21 8.14
C TYR A 650 68.24 -49.18 6.77
N SER A 651 67.53 -48.08 6.50
CA SER A 651 67.43 -47.56 5.13
C SER A 651 68.81 -47.03 4.69
N SER A 652 69.67 -47.94 4.24
CA SER A 652 70.84 -47.67 3.41
C SER A 652 70.91 -48.63 2.22
N SER A 653 69.77 -49.03 1.66
CA SER A 653 69.75 -49.76 0.39
C SER A 653 68.46 -49.51 -0.41
N ARG A 654 68.40 -48.37 -1.12
CA ARG A 654 67.49 -48.25 -2.26
C ARG A 654 68.13 -47.46 -3.39
N GLN A 655 69.11 -48.09 -4.04
CA GLN A 655 69.37 -48.01 -5.49
C GLN A 655 70.61 -48.87 -5.84
N GLN A 656 70.41 -50.15 -6.15
CA GLN A 656 71.27 -50.83 -7.11
C GLN A 656 70.73 -50.53 -8.51
N GLY A 657 71.03 -49.31 -8.99
CA GLY A 657 71.05 -49.02 -10.42
C GLY A 657 72.43 -49.40 -10.95
N ARG A 658 72.47 -50.29 -11.94
CA ARG A 658 73.68 -50.77 -12.64
C ARG A 658 74.71 -49.67 -12.87
N TYR A 659 75.87 -49.76 -12.22
CA TYR A 659 77.13 -49.22 -12.72
C TYR A 659 78.29 -50.11 -12.27
N ALA A 660 79.21 -50.37 -13.20
CA ALA A 660 80.37 -51.25 -13.08
C ALA A 660 81.37 -50.78 -11.99
N PRO A 661 82.27 -51.66 -11.50
CA PRO A 661 83.05 -51.41 -10.30
C PRO A 661 84.33 -50.62 -10.61
N SER A 662 84.63 -49.61 -9.80
CA SER A 662 85.98 -49.03 -9.74
C SER A 662 86.42 -48.80 -8.29
N TYR A 663 87.60 -49.34 -8.05
CA TYR A 663 88.39 -49.53 -6.84
C TYR A 663 88.80 -48.21 -6.16
N THR A 664 88.43 -47.97 -4.89
CA THR A 664 89.20 -47.14 -3.93
C THR A 664 88.80 -47.46 -2.47
N PRO A 665 89.74 -47.72 -1.54
CA PRO A 665 89.44 -48.02 -0.14
C PRO A 665 89.47 -46.79 0.78
N SER A 666 88.63 -46.83 1.83
CA SER A 666 88.65 -46.09 3.11
C SER A 666 88.31 -44.59 3.16
N ALA A 667 87.11 -44.29 3.71
CA ALA A 667 86.87 -43.23 4.70
C ALA A 667 85.56 -43.56 5.46
N PRO A 668 85.49 -43.42 6.80
CA PRO A 668 84.23 -43.53 7.53
C PRO A 668 83.38 -42.30 7.21
N MET A 669 82.28 -42.48 6.49
CA MET A 669 81.32 -41.40 6.20
C MET A 669 80.65 -40.94 7.51
N ASP A 670 80.65 -39.62 7.75
CA ASP A 670 79.99 -38.99 8.89
C ASP A 670 78.48 -39.25 8.86
N THR A 671 77.98 -40.04 9.81
CA THR A 671 76.56 -40.32 10.07
C THR A 671 75.71 -39.05 10.27
N ASN A 672 76.34 -37.94 10.66
CA ASN A 672 75.69 -36.63 10.78
C ASN A 672 75.35 -35.98 9.44
N LEU A 673 76.12 -36.22 8.38
CA LEU A 673 75.84 -35.68 7.04
C LEU A 673 74.68 -36.43 6.39
N LEU A 674 74.61 -37.75 6.57
CA LEU A 674 73.55 -38.60 6.02
C LEU A 674 72.18 -38.32 6.67
N SER A 675 72.15 -38.09 7.99
CA SER A 675 70.91 -37.74 8.71
C SER A 675 70.39 -36.34 8.39
N ASN A 676 71.27 -35.37 8.11
CA ASN A 676 70.88 -34.03 7.66
C ASN A 676 70.33 -34.04 6.22
N ILE A 677 70.84 -34.92 5.37
CA ILE A 677 70.32 -35.14 4.02
C ILE A 677 68.96 -35.85 4.07
N GLN A 678 68.76 -36.84 4.94
CA GLN A 678 67.44 -37.46 5.15
C GLN A 678 66.39 -36.47 5.69
N LYS A 679 66.78 -35.51 6.54
CA LYS A 679 65.90 -34.40 6.98
C LYS A 679 65.54 -33.41 5.86
N LEU A 680 66.38 -33.29 4.84
CA LEU A 680 66.11 -32.48 3.64
C LEU A 680 65.10 -33.14 2.69
N PHE A 681 64.94 -34.47 2.78
CA PHE A 681 64.02 -35.27 1.95
C PHE A 681 62.83 -35.89 2.72
N SER A 682 62.74 -35.72 4.05
CA SER A 682 61.51 -36.01 4.79
C SER A 682 60.49 -34.92 4.45
N GLU A 683 59.39 -35.32 3.83
CA GLU A 683 58.29 -34.45 3.45
C GLU A 683 57.84 -33.65 4.68
N ARG A 684 57.76 -32.31 4.57
CA ARG A 684 57.34 -31.49 5.72
C ARG A 684 55.89 -31.82 6.04
N ILE A 685 55.68 -32.69 7.02
CA ILE A 685 54.33 -33.04 7.49
C ILE A 685 53.70 -31.78 8.10
N ASP A 686 52.74 -31.16 7.41
CA ASP A 686 52.02 -30.03 7.98
C ASP A 686 51.12 -30.50 9.13
N VAL A 687 51.38 -29.97 10.33
CA VAL A 687 50.66 -30.32 11.57
C VAL A 687 49.23 -29.76 11.56
N PHE A 688 49.02 -28.67 10.82
CA PHE A 688 47.77 -27.92 10.77
C PHE A 688 47.18 -27.90 9.36
N SER A 689 47.24 -29.02 8.64
CA SER A 689 46.47 -29.20 7.41
C SER A 689 44.97 -29.01 7.69
N PRO A 690 44.19 -28.45 6.74
CA PRO A 690 42.75 -28.29 6.92
C PRO A 690 42.11 -29.66 7.20
N VAL A 691 41.28 -29.73 8.23
CA VAL A 691 40.58 -30.95 8.63
C VAL A 691 39.35 -31.10 7.74
N GLU A 692 39.23 -32.25 7.06
CA GLU A 692 38.05 -32.61 6.29
C GLU A 692 36.92 -33.09 7.21
N PHE A 693 35.66 -33.00 6.75
CA PHE A 693 34.47 -33.43 7.49
C PHE A 693 34.30 -34.95 7.49
N ASN A 694 35.33 -35.68 7.89
CA ASN A 694 35.31 -37.14 8.03
C ASN A 694 36.11 -37.59 9.27
N LYS A 695 35.74 -38.76 9.78
CA LYS A 695 36.29 -39.36 10.99
C LYS A 695 37.81 -39.56 10.89
N VAL A 696 38.28 -40.11 9.76
CA VAL A 696 39.69 -40.38 9.51
C VAL A 696 40.55 -39.10 9.52
N SER A 697 40.09 -38.00 8.91
CA SER A 697 40.83 -36.72 8.92
C SER A 697 40.92 -36.12 10.32
N VAL A 698 39.86 -36.21 11.11
CA VAL A 698 39.82 -35.73 12.50
C VAL A 698 40.84 -36.50 13.35
N LEU A 699 40.80 -37.83 13.29
CA LEU A 699 41.72 -38.69 14.05
C LEU A 699 43.17 -38.54 13.57
N THR A 700 43.39 -38.45 12.26
CA THR A 700 44.71 -38.17 11.68
C THR A 700 45.29 -36.86 12.24
N GLY A 701 44.48 -35.80 12.34
CA GLY A 701 44.92 -34.53 12.92
C GLY A 701 45.31 -34.65 14.40
N ILE A 702 44.50 -35.36 15.20
CA ILE A 702 44.77 -35.59 16.63
C ILE A 702 46.07 -36.38 16.82
N ILE A 703 46.27 -37.45 16.02
CA ILE A 703 47.47 -38.29 16.06
C ILE A 703 48.70 -37.50 15.62
N LYS A 704 48.61 -36.70 14.53
CA LYS A 704 49.71 -35.82 14.08
C LYS A 704 50.19 -34.88 15.19
N ILE A 705 49.26 -34.19 15.87
CA ILE A 705 49.58 -33.27 16.97
C ILE A 705 50.25 -34.03 18.13
N SER A 706 49.72 -35.21 18.47
CA SER A 706 50.20 -36.05 19.57
C SER A 706 51.61 -36.59 19.34
N LEU A 707 51.86 -37.20 18.17
CA LEU A 707 53.15 -37.79 17.82
C LEU A 707 54.24 -36.73 17.62
N LYS A 708 53.91 -35.58 17.04
CA LYS A 708 54.88 -34.47 16.94
C LYS A 708 55.22 -33.87 18.29
N THR A 709 54.26 -33.79 19.21
CA THR A 709 54.56 -33.39 20.59
C THR A 709 55.48 -34.41 21.26
N LEU A 710 55.24 -35.71 21.07
CA LEU A 710 56.13 -36.76 21.59
C LEU A 710 57.55 -36.64 21.04
N LEU A 711 57.70 -36.46 19.72
CA LEU A 711 58.99 -36.24 19.06
C LEU A 711 59.75 -35.05 19.67
N GLU A 712 59.06 -33.92 19.86
CA GLU A 712 59.67 -32.74 20.45
C GLU A 712 60.07 -32.95 21.92
N CYS A 713 59.23 -33.64 22.70
CA CYS A 713 59.57 -33.97 24.09
C CYS A 713 60.79 -34.89 24.17
N VAL A 714 60.90 -35.87 23.27
CA VAL A 714 62.05 -36.77 23.17
C VAL A 714 63.32 -35.99 22.77
N ARG A 715 63.22 -35.05 21.82
CA ARG A 715 64.34 -34.22 21.36
C ARG A 715 65.00 -33.42 22.49
N LEU A 716 64.25 -33.08 23.53
CA LEU A 716 64.70 -32.28 24.68
C LEU A 716 65.30 -33.12 25.83
N ARG A 717 65.31 -34.45 25.72
CA ARG A 717 65.83 -35.36 26.76
C ARG A 717 67.11 -36.08 26.32
N THR A 718 67.74 -36.75 27.28
CA THR A 718 68.91 -37.61 27.08
C THR A 718 68.55 -38.99 27.60
N PHE A 719 68.90 -40.04 26.88
CA PHE A 719 68.44 -41.40 27.14
C PHE A 719 69.61 -42.32 27.46
N GLY A 720 69.47 -43.19 28.46
CA GLY A 720 70.34 -44.36 28.63
C GLY A 720 69.93 -45.49 27.67
N ARG A 721 70.73 -46.56 27.60
CA ARG A 721 70.48 -47.73 26.74
C ARG A 721 69.06 -48.29 26.88
N PHE A 722 68.65 -48.63 28.11
CA PHE A 722 67.30 -49.15 28.37
C PHE A 722 66.21 -48.09 28.19
N GLY A 723 66.57 -46.80 28.21
CA GLY A 723 65.66 -45.68 27.94
C GLY A 723 65.31 -45.62 26.46
N LEU A 724 66.30 -45.75 25.58
CA LEU A 724 66.13 -45.90 24.13
C LEU A 724 65.29 -47.15 23.81
N GLN A 725 65.61 -48.28 24.42
CA GLN A 725 64.87 -49.54 24.19
C GLN A 725 63.39 -49.43 24.62
N GLN A 726 63.08 -48.73 25.73
CA GLN A 726 61.69 -48.48 26.10
C GLN A 726 60.98 -47.59 25.06
N VAL A 727 61.63 -46.54 24.55
CA VAL A 727 61.04 -45.69 23.49
C VAL A 727 60.78 -46.52 22.24
N GLN A 728 61.68 -47.43 21.87
CA GLN A 728 61.50 -48.36 20.76
C GLN A 728 60.27 -49.27 20.96
N VAL A 729 60.11 -49.87 22.15
CA VAL A 729 58.93 -50.68 22.50
C VAL A 729 57.64 -49.88 22.43
N ASP A 730 57.63 -48.67 23.00
CA ASP A 730 56.44 -47.82 23.01
C ASP A 730 56.03 -47.34 21.61
N CYS A 731 57.01 -46.98 20.77
CA CYS A 731 56.74 -46.56 19.39
C CYS A 731 56.21 -47.72 18.56
N HIS A 732 56.77 -48.92 18.73
CA HIS A 732 56.27 -50.12 18.04
C HIS A 732 54.83 -50.45 18.46
N PHE A 733 54.51 -50.37 19.76
CA PHE A 733 53.14 -50.53 20.23
C PHE A 733 52.20 -49.51 19.56
N LEU A 734 52.56 -48.22 19.53
CA LEU A 734 51.72 -47.21 18.87
C LEU A 734 51.57 -47.47 17.35
N GLN A 735 52.60 -47.96 16.67
CA GLN A 735 52.52 -48.36 15.26
C GLN A 735 51.47 -49.44 15.04
N LEU A 736 51.37 -50.45 15.92
CA LEU A 736 50.41 -51.57 15.80
C LEU A 736 48.94 -51.15 15.95
N TYR A 737 48.67 -50.10 16.74
CA TYR A 737 47.30 -49.71 17.08
C TYR A 737 46.82 -48.43 16.39
N LEU A 738 47.69 -47.43 16.15
CA LEU A 738 47.26 -46.12 15.65
C LEU A 738 46.96 -46.07 14.15
N TRP A 739 47.55 -46.96 13.34
CA TRP A 739 47.40 -46.95 11.88
C TRP A 739 45.93 -47.05 11.43
N ARG A 740 45.08 -47.78 12.18
CA ARG A 740 43.65 -47.97 11.85
C ARG A 740 42.83 -46.67 11.85
N PHE A 741 43.35 -45.64 12.51
CA PHE A 741 42.67 -44.35 12.68
C PHE A 741 43.12 -43.30 11.66
N VAL A 742 44.14 -43.60 10.83
CA VAL A 742 44.78 -42.63 9.93
C VAL A 742 44.52 -42.97 8.47
N ALA A 743 44.49 -41.94 7.61
CA ALA A 743 44.27 -42.11 6.16
C ALA A 743 45.42 -42.83 5.45
N ASP A 744 46.65 -42.50 5.86
CA ASP A 744 47.90 -43.04 5.35
C ASP A 744 48.70 -43.67 6.49
N GLU A 745 48.93 -44.98 6.42
CA GLU A 745 49.70 -45.72 7.41
C GLU A 745 51.17 -45.26 7.42
N GLU A 746 51.73 -44.87 6.26
CA GLU A 746 53.12 -44.44 6.16
C GLU A 746 53.40 -43.20 7.01
N LEU A 747 52.40 -42.33 7.19
CA LEU A 747 52.49 -41.16 8.06
C LEU A 747 52.80 -41.55 9.51
N VAL A 748 52.12 -42.57 10.04
CA VAL A 748 52.30 -43.02 11.43
C VAL A 748 53.66 -43.66 11.60
N HIS A 749 54.07 -44.49 10.64
CA HIS A 749 55.39 -45.12 10.63
C HIS A 749 56.51 -44.08 10.58
N LEU A 750 56.45 -43.14 9.64
CA LEU A 750 57.45 -42.07 9.50
C LEU A 750 57.61 -41.24 10.78
N LEU A 751 56.50 -40.79 11.39
CA LEU A 751 56.54 -40.00 12.61
C LEU A 751 57.12 -40.77 13.80
N LEU A 752 56.80 -42.06 13.94
CA LEU A 752 57.29 -42.88 15.03
C LEU A 752 58.76 -43.31 14.83
N ASP A 753 59.17 -43.57 13.59
CA ASP A 753 60.56 -43.82 13.24
C ASP A 753 61.44 -42.59 13.52
N GLU A 754 60.94 -41.39 13.22
CA GLU A 754 61.61 -40.13 13.59
C GLU A 754 61.76 -39.98 15.12
N VAL A 755 60.77 -40.42 15.91
CA VAL A 755 60.86 -40.41 17.39
C VAL A 755 61.98 -41.34 17.88
N VAL A 756 62.04 -42.57 17.37
CA VAL A 756 63.08 -43.54 17.76
C VAL A 756 64.46 -43.07 17.29
N ALA A 757 64.58 -42.55 16.07
CA ALA A 757 65.82 -41.98 15.56
C ALA A 757 66.30 -40.78 16.40
N SER A 758 65.38 -39.89 16.79
CA SER A 758 65.67 -38.77 17.69
C SER A 758 66.15 -39.27 19.06
N ALA A 759 65.52 -40.29 19.64
CA ALA A 759 65.97 -40.89 20.89
C ALA A 759 67.38 -41.52 20.76
N ALA A 760 67.68 -42.19 19.66
CA ALA A 760 68.98 -42.81 19.40
C ALA A 760 70.11 -41.77 19.30
N LEU A 761 69.86 -40.65 18.60
CA LEU A 761 70.80 -39.52 18.52
C LEU A 761 71.07 -38.86 19.88
N ARG A 762 70.16 -39.02 20.84
CA ARG A 762 70.23 -38.47 22.19
C ARG A 762 70.68 -39.50 23.24
N CYS A 763 71.15 -40.66 22.78
CA CYS A 763 71.66 -41.74 23.62
C CYS A 763 73.18 -41.86 23.44
N PRO A 764 73.99 -41.83 24.52
CA PRO A 764 75.44 -41.94 24.41
C PRO A 764 75.91 -43.36 24.04
N ASP A 765 75.08 -44.38 24.28
CA ASP A 765 75.32 -45.79 23.89
C ASP A 765 74.05 -46.37 23.23
N PRO A 766 73.81 -46.07 21.94
CA PRO A 766 72.57 -46.46 21.26
C PRO A 766 72.60 -47.93 20.83
N VAL A 767 72.26 -48.84 21.76
CA VAL A 767 72.06 -50.27 21.44
C VAL A 767 70.55 -50.57 21.34
N PRO A 768 70.00 -50.76 20.13
CA PRO A 768 68.59 -51.09 19.95
C PRO A 768 68.27 -52.48 20.53
N MET A 769 67.01 -52.67 20.92
CA MET A 769 66.49 -53.97 21.31
C MET A 769 66.18 -54.80 20.05
N GLU A 770 66.36 -56.12 20.16
CA GLU A 770 66.05 -57.05 19.06
C GLU A 770 64.56 -56.96 18.68
N PRO A 771 64.22 -56.84 17.38
CA PRO A 771 62.82 -56.67 16.94
C PRO A 771 61.88 -57.79 17.41
N SER A 772 62.35 -59.04 17.44
CA SER A 772 61.58 -60.20 17.91
C SER A 772 61.14 -60.06 19.38
N VAL A 773 62.01 -59.50 20.23
CA VAL A 773 61.74 -59.23 21.64
C VAL A 773 60.75 -58.08 21.79
N VAL A 774 60.89 -57.03 20.95
CA VAL A 774 59.96 -55.89 20.93
C VAL A 774 58.54 -56.34 20.54
N GLU A 775 58.42 -57.18 19.51
CA GLU A 775 57.13 -57.75 19.08
C GLU A 775 56.47 -58.54 20.21
N VAL A 776 57.20 -59.46 20.85
CA VAL A 776 56.67 -60.27 21.97
C VAL A 776 56.23 -59.41 23.16
N ILE A 777 56.96 -58.34 23.48
CA ILE A 777 56.57 -57.41 24.54
C ILE A 777 55.30 -56.65 24.18
N CYS A 778 55.14 -56.25 22.92
CA CYS A 778 53.96 -55.51 22.46
C CYS A 778 52.72 -56.41 22.29
N GLU A 779 52.87 -57.68 21.91
CA GLU A 779 51.76 -58.64 21.83
C GLU A 779 51.20 -59.02 23.22
N ARG A 780 52.03 -58.96 24.26
CA ARG A 780 51.63 -59.20 25.66
C ARG A 780 51.02 -57.99 26.35
N GLY A 781 51.20 -56.79 25.77
CA GLY A 781 50.80 -55.51 26.34
C GLY A 781 49.48 -55.03 25.79
#